data_AF-A0A2V6DFB4-F1
#
_entry.id   AF-A0A2V6DFB4-F1
#
_cell.length_a   1.000
_cell.length_b   1.000
_cell.length_c   1.000
_cell.angle_alpha   90.00
_cell.angle_beta   90.00
_cell.angle_gamma   90.00
#
_symmetry.space_group_name_H-M   'P 1'
#
loop_
_entity.id
_entity.type
_entity.pdbx_description
1 polymer ?
#
loop_
_entity_poly.entity_id
_entity_poly.type
_entity_poly.pdbx_seq_one_letter_code
_entity_poly.pdbx_strand_id
1 'polypeptide(L)'
;MRLPLGSRWYATLARLGANTIFSFTEGTRNLELTDGAMLLRVPKNAGGAKINTAAVTAAITGTTIMLEFHKNSYVKFIVLEGTGRIFIPNRVGESVLVHAGQMLITKPDAKNLPSPVDVDIRQLRKTSRLIRGFGKMGSEDLIAQTEAEQDEERGEGELYETNLAIYGGGTNIILNDLTHVQSSGQENAQAPSEFGPPETIPAPDAYPLGSGSQINTGPPTITSNGVTNFGKIYRTTPLDGTRSLWFFRSTRPFDTASGFDTADRSVFSLNFIAVFKFQDLQLLSNPTISVSQTGIAKLALIGVGGIVSGPPGGTLTFSGLDSVLLATQNGSIILDSGISFENIPNLFFYARGDSVSLKLASPISGSGNLLLNSEGTVQVDGNVSATNFNAFSQGDFLNGSGIITAHDVTINSIGGNVTFDASKFPDVAGGTVDLTANGTLSFIPVAGPVGRASIVGHGGTIDFVSSEPLTFDFSSASVSFAAGEGGIQASNIDFVGPNLALSSEGDINLLASHVPRSEDGISLLSGSINAVGSIGASGGIETADLQAGQNISAGSIYAGNIQAGGSITAANGIDAVGGSIAAGGDITSTTGLLRLLRNDNGSIGNITAGGNIFAGGGILTSVDSSVTAAADIFAPQVIAGTMTAGGNITIDNSSGQFGAGVLVDNIDAATISFINTSRVSSIYVGSGNDAFSPRDFTMTVGSLSSTGPAIPVLFSNGLNANSMGPSAPGSGGNVTLNITLDGLVVAPDGDFTSITANGGRFNTDGPFTGGNGGVINVTAAGPIEIGAPIEASTGYVQPPFDPHGNGGIVNLTSTNDSIAVNSRIEVSSADRGSAKLRRRSTTGGNIALKSGKPTGVAINLSNTSELLSLLDAAAPGPGGKVTILATGANSSASINGKIVADRGTIDIRHSGDSGQIFLGGPGEADHIEAHADVIKVGALGNNGVLTVGNGLLSANTTLKLYSPGSNGTVNFVADVTLGGASTKIIAGNTVNIFNGVIVTIGGRAPASVFTNNANYTGFGGNGSRTGTFAGAGANNPLPLNQAPAFDGPGG
;
A
#
# COMPACT_ATOMS: atom_id res chain seq x y z
N MET A 1 11.04 28.47 51.88
CA MET A 1 10.20 29.59 52.32
C MET A 1 11.12 30.78 52.61
N ARG A 2 10.97 31.93 51.95
CA ARG A 2 11.71 33.17 52.28
C ARG A 2 10.79 33.99 53.17
N LEU A 3 11.16 34.17 54.46
CA LEU A 3 10.40 35.01 55.37
C LEU A 3 10.66 36.49 55.02
N PRO A 4 9.64 37.28 54.65
CA PRO A 4 9.84 38.67 54.24
C PRO A 4 9.94 39.56 55.48
N LEU A 5 11.16 39.95 55.83
CA LEU A 5 11.42 41.17 56.61
C LEU A 5 12.11 42.17 55.67
N GLY A 6 11.57 43.38 55.61
CA GLY A 6 11.72 44.34 54.51
C GLY A 6 13.14 44.77 54.09
N SER A 7 13.21 45.11 52.81
CA SER A 7 14.22 45.92 52.09
C SER A 7 15.69 45.48 52.07
N ARG A 8 16.08 44.99 50.87
CA ARG A 8 17.39 45.02 50.20
C ARG A 8 18.61 44.47 50.98
N TRP A 9 18.91 43.21 50.66
CA TRP A 9 20.21 42.51 50.75
C TRP A 9 20.69 41.88 52.08
N TYR A 10 19.89 41.80 53.15
CA TYR A 10 20.31 41.06 54.37
C TYR A 10 19.16 40.31 55.08
N ALA A 11 18.49 39.38 54.37
CA ALA A 11 17.45 38.55 54.99
C ALA A 11 18.02 37.27 55.64
N THR A 12 17.61 36.98 56.87
CA THR A 12 17.80 35.67 57.53
C THR A 12 17.13 34.58 56.69
N LEU A 13 17.85 33.50 56.39
CA LEU A 13 17.35 32.39 55.58
C LEU A 13 17.15 31.14 56.45
N ALA A 14 15.95 30.57 56.44
CA ALA A 14 15.67 29.26 57.01
C ALA A 14 15.29 28.27 55.89
N ARG A 15 15.89 27.07 55.91
CA ARG A 15 15.51 25.93 55.07
C ARG A 15 15.12 24.79 55.99
N LEU A 16 13.98 24.16 55.73
CA LEU A 16 13.40 23.14 56.60
C LEU A 16 13.37 21.79 55.90
N GLY A 17 13.64 20.72 56.64
CA GLY A 17 13.47 19.35 56.18
C GLY A 17 12.00 18.96 56.11
N ALA A 18 11.68 17.89 55.39
CA ALA A 18 10.32 17.35 55.37
C ALA A 18 9.86 16.99 56.80
N ASN A 19 8.59 17.26 57.12
CA ASN A 19 7.97 17.04 58.44
C ASN A 19 8.54 17.86 59.61
N THR A 20 9.21 18.98 59.33
CA THR A 20 9.73 19.88 60.38
C THR A 20 8.61 20.74 60.99
N ILE A 21 8.48 20.69 62.32
CA ILE A 21 7.57 21.54 63.10
C ILE A 21 8.37 22.73 63.63
N PHE A 22 8.19 23.88 62.97
CA PHE A 22 8.91 25.11 63.23
C PHE A 22 7.94 26.29 63.35
N SER A 23 8.16 27.15 64.34
CA SER A 23 7.47 28.44 64.44
C SER A 23 8.47 29.58 64.69
N PHE A 24 8.10 30.79 64.31
CA PHE A 24 8.89 31.98 64.57
C PHE A 24 7.98 33.08 65.12
N THR A 25 8.51 33.88 66.04
CA THR A 25 7.76 35.03 66.57
C THR A 25 8.07 36.25 65.71
N GLU A 26 7.07 36.71 64.95
CA GLU A 26 7.18 37.86 64.04
C GLU A 26 7.68 39.13 64.75
N GLY A 27 8.54 39.90 64.08
CA GLY A 27 9.21 41.08 64.66
C GLY A 27 10.37 40.77 65.60
N THR A 28 10.58 39.50 65.97
CA THR A 28 11.73 39.04 66.76
C THR A 28 12.56 38.03 65.95
N ARG A 29 13.79 37.73 66.38
CA ARG A 29 14.59 36.61 65.85
C ARG A 29 14.61 35.41 66.80
N ASN A 30 13.48 35.17 67.48
CA ASN A 30 13.25 33.98 68.30
C ASN A 30 12.51 32.93 67.48
N LEU A 31 13.10 31.75 67.39
CA LEU A 31 12.67 30.62 66.59
C LEU A 31 12.43 29.42 67.50
N GLU A 32 11.36 28.68 67.28
CA GLU A 32 11.04 27.46 68.02
C GLU A 32 11.06 26.27 67.06
N LEU A 33 11.90 25.27 67.33
CA LEU A 33 11.96 24.01 66.61
C LEU A 33 11.46 22.88 67.54
N THR A 34 10.28 22.34 67.24
CA THR A 34 9.63 21.33 68.08
C THR A 34 9.98 19.90 67.64
N ASP A 35 10.18 19.68 66.33
CA ASP A 35 10.59 18.39 65.77
C ASP A 35 11.11 18.60 64.33
N GLY A 36 12.07 17.80 63.86
CA GLY A 36 12.63 17.84 62.51
C GLY A 36 13.97 18.59 62.37
N ALA A 37 14.33 18.95 61.13
CA ALA A 37 15.65 19.48 60.79
C ALA A 37 15.57 20.83 60.07
N MET A 38 16.47 21.75 60.40
CA MET A 38 16.55 23.05 59.77
C MET A 38 17.99 23.51 59.52
N LEU A 39 18.16 24.30 58.48
CA LEU A 39 19.34 25.14 58.26
C LEU A 39 18.93 26.58 58.46
N LEU A 40 19.74 27.35 59.20
CA LEU A 40 19.51 28.76 59.44
C LEU A 40 20.77 29.57 59.14
N ARG A 41 20.64 30.58 58.28
CA ARG A 41 21.65 31.62 58.08
C ARG A 41 21.16 32.94 58.64
N VAL A 42 21.95 33.51 59.54
CA VAL A 42 21.82 34.91 59.97
C VAL A 42 22.98 35.70 59.37
N PRO A 43 22.75 36.72 58.53
CA PRO A 43 23.85 37.51 57.95
C PRO A 43 24.71 38.21 59.00
N LYS A 44 26.01 38.43 58.70
CA LYS A 44 26.89 39.23 59.57
C LYS A 44 26.29 40.63 59.77
N ASN A 45 26.48 41.19 60.97
CA ASN A 45 25.96 42.51 61.38
C ASN A 45 24.42 42.65 61.40
N ALA A 46 23.65 41.58 61.14
CA ALA A 46 22.20 41.66 61.19
C ALA A 46 21.64 41.69 62.62
N GLY A 47 22.41 41.25 63.63
CA GLY A 47 21.99 40.99 65.02
C GLY A 47 21.85 39.49 65.31
N GLY A 48 21.64 39.11 66.58
CA GLY A 48 21.54 37.69 66.99
C GLY A 48 20.18 37.05 66.69
N ALA A 49 20.15 35.72 66.62
CA ALA A 49 18.94 34.89 66.65
C ALA A 49 19.05 33.86 67.77
N LYS A 50 17.91 33.54 68.41
CA LYS A 50 17.80 32.46 69.38
C LYS A 50 16.87 31.39 68.84
N ILE A 51 17.30 30.14 68.90
CA ILE A 51 16.51 28.98 68.54
C ILE A 51 16.28 28.17 69.80
N ASN A 52 15.03 28.00 70.17
CA ASN A 52 14.62 27.19 71.30
C ASN A 52 14.09 25.86 70.79
N THR A 53 14.45 24.80 71.50
CA THR A 53 13.79 23.50 71.46
C THR A 53 13.34 23.16 72.87
N ALA A 54 12.60 22.06 73.05
CA ALA A 54 12.26 21.60 74.40
C ALA A 54 13.50 21.20 75.23
N ALA A 55 14.65 20.99 74.59
CA ALA A 55 15.87 20.46 75.20
C ALA A 55 16.99 21.50 75.35
N VAL A 56 17.18 22.38 74.37
CA VAL A 56 18.29 23.36 74.35
C VAL A 56 17.86 24.69 73.75
N THR A 57 18.56 25.77 74.14
CA THR A 57 18.52 27.06 73.44
C THR A 57 19.86 27.29 72.74
N ALA A 58 19.83 27.54 71.44
CA ALA A 58 21.00 27.95 70.65
C ALA A 58 20.94 29.47 70.36
N ALA A 59 21.98 30.21 70.75
CA ALA A 59 22.15 31.61 70.40
C ALA A 59 23.24 31.75 69.33
N ILE A 60 22.91 32.40 68.22
CA ILE A 60 23.82 32.62 67.10
C ILE A 60 23.82 34.08 66.67
N THR A 61 24.94 34.61 66.20
CA THR A 61 25.03 35.99 65.68
C THR A 61 25.90 36.02 64.44
N GLY A 62 25.31 36.30 63.28
CA GLY A 62 26.06 36.30 62.02
C GLY A 62 26.69 34.95 61.71
N THR A 63 25.90 33.88 61.63
CA THR A 63 26.37 32.48 61.58
C THR A 63 25.43 31.67 60.68
N THR A 64 25.97 30.65 60.03
CA THR A 64 25.19 29.64 59.30
C THR A 64 25.31 28.30 60.01
N ILE A 65 24.17 27.73 60.41
CA ILE A 65 24.10 26.50 61.19
C ILE A 65 23.11 25.49 60.60
N MET A 66 23.24 24.24 61.01
CA MET A 66 22.21 23.22 60.89
C MET A 66 21.83 22.73 62.29
N LEU A 67 20.53 22.64 62.55
CA LEU A 67 19.98 22.10 63.79
C LEU A 67 18.93 21.05 63.46
N GLU A 68 19.03 19.90 64.11
CA GLU A 68 18.05 18.84 64.06
C GLU A 68 17.62 18.47 65.48
N PHE A 69 16.31 18.38 65.69
CA PHE A 69 15.74 18.03 66.97
C PHE A 69 14.64 17.00 66.79
N HIS A 70 14.75 15.89 67.53
CA HIS A 70 13.68 14.89 67.64
C HIS A 70 13.38 14.66 69.11
N LYS A 71 12.14 14.95 69.55
CA LYS A 71 11.77 15.09 70.96
C LYS A 71 12.18 13.92 71.87
N ASN A 72 12.22 12.69 71.34
CA ASN A 72 12.55 11.47 72.07
C ASN A 72 13.88 10.82 71.65
N SER A 73 14.70 11.48 70.84
CA SER A 73 15.91 10.88 70.25
C SER A 73 17.17 11.68 70.53
N TYR A 74 17.36 12.82 69.85
CA TYR A 74 18.58 13.62 69.96
C TYR A 74 18.34 15.08 69.56
N VAL A 75 19.28 15.92 69.98
CA VAL A 75 19.55 17.24 69.46
C VAL A 75 20.91 17.18 68.75
N LYS A 76 20.97 17.59 67.49
CA LYS A 76 22.21 17.69 66.71
C LYS A 76 22.37 19.11 66.20
N PHE A 77 23.49 19.74 66.52
CA PHE A 77 23.80 21.11 66.14
C PHE A 77 25.16 21.18 65.45
N ILE A 78 25.20 21.77 64.25
CA ILE A 78 26.40 21.87 63.42
C ILE A 78 26.58 23.34 63.01
N VAL A 79 27.79 23.86 63.12
CA VAL A 79 28.13 25.22 62.66
C VAL A 79 28.92 25.13 61.35
N LEU A 80 28.36 25.68 60.27
CA LEU A 80 28.97 25.65 58.94
C LEU A 80 29.92 26.84 58.71
N GLU A 81 29.60 28.00 59.29
CA GLU A 81 30.50 29.16 59.40
C GLU A 81 30.08 30.05 60.58
N GLY A 82 31.03 30.72 61.22
CA GLY A 82 30.79 31.58 62.39
C GLY A 82 30.89 30.83 63.72
N THR A 83 30.13 31.26 64.74
CA THR A 83 30.09 30.59 66.05
C THR A 83 28.67 30.55 66.60
N GLY A 84 28.31 29.46 67.27
CA GLY A 84 27.03 29.30 67.94
C GLY A 84 27.21 28.84 69.38
N ARG A 85 26.38 29.33 70.30
CA ARG A 85 26.43 28.90 71.71
C ARG A 85 25.16 28.17 72.10
N ILE A 86 25.29 26.95 72.62
CA ILE A 86 24.18 26.11 73.10
C ILE A 86 24.12 26.16 74.62
N PHE A 87 22.91 26.23 75.17
CA PHE A 87 22.62 26.23 76.61
C PHE A 87 21.47 25.27 76.92
N ILE A 88 21.48 24.69 78.13
CA ILE A 88 20.33 23.95 78.66
C ILE A 88 19.37 24.92 79.37
N PRO A 89 18.08 24.99 78.99
CA PRO A 89 17.09 25.86 79.63
C PRO A 89 16.99 25.57 81.13
N ASN A 90 16.81 26.63 81.94
CA ASN A 90 16.65 26.55 83.40
C ASN A 90 17.87 26.00 84.19
N ARG A 91 19.06 25.88 83.57
CA ARG A 91 20.32 25.57 84.27
C ARG A 91 21.37 26.66 84.03
N VAL A 92 21.51 27.57 84.99
CA VAL A 92 22.45 28.69 84.91
C VAL A 92 23.89 28.17 84.87
N GLY A 93 24.66 28.57 83.86
CA GLY A 93 26.10 28.30 83.73
C GLY A 93 26.50 27.17 82.78
N GLU A 94 25.56 26.30 82.38
CA GLU A 94 25.85 25.19 81.46
C GLU A 94 25.71 25.67 79.99
N SER A 95 26.84 26.03 79.38
CA SER A 95 26.89 26.50 77.99
C SER A 95 28.13 26.03 77.26
N VAL A 96 27.97 25.62 75.99
CA VAL A 96 29.08 25.23 75.12
C VAL A 96 29.10 26.12 73.88
N LEU A 97 30.28 26.66 73.57
CA LEU A 97 30.55 27.39 72.33
C LEU A 97 30.96 26.37 71.26
N VAL A 98 30.32 26.43 70.10
CA VAL A 98 30.56 25.56 68.94
C VAL A 98 31.11 26.44 67.81
N HIS A 99 32.30 26.10 67.31
CA HIS A 99 32.98 26.83 66.24
C HIS A 99 32.62 26.27 64.86
N ALA A 100 32.95 27.03 63.80
CA ALA A 100 32.79 26.55 62.43
C ALA A 100 33.54 25.23 62.23
N GLY A 101 32.95 24.29 61.49
CA GLY A 101 33.54 22.96 61.33
C GLY A 101 33.16 21.97 62.43
N GLN A 102 32.45 22.41 63.49
CA GLN A 102 32.14 21.57 64.64
C GLN A 102 30.66 21.18 64.73
N MET A 103 30.45 20.02 65.36
CA MET A 103 29.17 19.42 65.64
C MET A 103 29.06 19.03 67.11
N LEU A 104 27.86 19.21 67.68
CA LEU A 104 27.49 18.72 68.99
C LEU A 104 26.22 17.88 68.87
N ILE A 105 26.24 16.65 69.41
CA ILE A 105 25.08 15.77 69.52
C ILE A 105 24.83 15.48 71.00
N THR A 106 23.59 15.66 71.45
CA THR A 106 23.19 15.33 72.82
C THR A 106 21.76 14.78 72.87
N LYS A 107 21.37 14.16 73.99
CA LYS A 107 20.00 13.68 74.20
C LYS A 107 19.08 14.83 74.66
N PRO A 108 17.77 14.80 74.34
CA PRO A 108 16.84 15.87 74.72
C PRO A 108 16.71 16.11 76.24
N ASP A 109 17.00 15.11 77.08
CA ASP A 109 16.95 15.15 78.54
C ASP A 109 18.34 15.22 79.19
N ALA A 110 19.39 15.49 78.40
CA ALA A 110 20.75 15.53 78.87
C ALA A 110 20.92 16.61 79.96
N LYS A 111 21.64 16.25 81.03
CA LYS A 111 21.91 17.17 82.13
C LYS A 111 23.10 18.08 81.85
N ASN A 112 24.11 17.62 81.11
CA ASN A 112 25.30 18.40 80.75
C ASN A 112 25.51 18.35 79.22
N LEU A 113 26.19 19.36 78.66
CA LEU A 113 26.50 19.40 77.23
C LEU A 113 27.90 18.82 76.97
N PRO A 114 28.07 17.91 76.00
CA PRO A 114 29.39 17.38 75.65
C PRO A 114 30.24 18.42 74.90
N SER A 115 31.55 18.22 74.86
CA SER A 115 32.44 19.00 74.00
C SER A 115 32.09 18.77 72.52
N PRO A 116 32.13 19.81 71.67
CA PRO A 116 31.93 19.65 70.22
C PRO A 116 33.04 18.80 69.59
N VAL A 117 32.71 18.14 68.50
CA VAL A 117 33.64 17.36 67.67
C VAL A 117 33.70 17.93 66.26
N ASP A 118 34.83 17.82 65.59
CA ASP A 118 34.98 18.29 64.21
C ASP A 118 34.22 17.38 63.23
N VAL A 119 33.61 17.99 62.21
CA VAL A 119 32.84 17.31 61.18
C VAL A 119 33.25 17.81 59.80
N ASP A 120 33.31 16.91 58.81
CA ASP A 120 33.71 17.26 57.46
C ASP A 120 32.65 18.16 56.76
N ILE A 121 32.97 19.45 56.66
CA ILE A 121 32.07 20.45 56.05
C ILE A 121 31.93 20.24 54.54
N ARG A 122 33.00 19.81 53.87
CA ARG A 122 33.01 19.53 52.43
C ARG A 122 32.06 18.39 52.09
N GLN A 123 32.06 17.34 52.91
CA GLN A 123 31.15 16.21 52.76
C GLN A 123 29.70 16.61 53.07
N LEU A 124 29.47 17.42 54.12
CA LEU A 124 28.14 17.96 54.42
C LEU A 124 27.60 18.84 53.28
N ARG A 125 28.41 19.72 52.68
CA ARG A 125 28.01 20.56 51.54
C ARG A 125 27.65 19.71 50.31
N LYS A 126 28.41 18.64 50.05
CA LYS A 126 28.16 17.70 48.93
C LYS A 126 26.95 16.80 49.13
N THR A 127 26.54 16.49 50.36
CA THR A 127 25.52 15.47 50.63
C THR A 127 24.21 16.02 51.19
N SER A 128 24.23 17.14 51.91
CA SER A 128 23.05 17.69 52.57
C SER A 128 22.02 18.24 51.57
N ARG A 129 20.81 17.69 51.63
CA ARG A 129 19.64 18.21 50.89
C ARG A 129 19.16 19.56 51.40
N LEU A 130 19.59 20.02 52.59
CA LEU A 130 19.29 21.37 53.07
C LEU A 130 20.21 22.42 52.44
N ILE A 131 21.30 22.00 51.80
CA ILE A 131 22.24 22.87 51.07
C ILE A 131 22.00 22.75 49.56
N ARG A 132 21.96 21.53 49.04
CA ARG A 132 21.79 21.21 47.61
C ARG A 132 20.34 21.38 47.15
N GLY A 133 20.15 21.73 45.88
CA GLY A 133 18.82 21.86 45.25
C GLY A 133 18.10 23.19 45.54
N PHE A 134 18.74 24.12 46.24
CA PHE A 134 18.20 25.46 46.56
C PHE A 134 19.14 26.56 46.03
N GLY A 135 18.59 27.72 45.66
CA GLY A 135 19.38 28.87 45.17
C GLY A 135 20.31 29.49 46.23
N LYS A 136 21.23 30.38 45.81
CA LYS A 136 22.31 30.91 46.66
C LYS A 136 21.86 31.35 48.07
N MET A 137 22.56 30.87 49.08
CA MET A 137 22.39 31.12 50.50
C MET A 137 23.03 32.45 50.94
N GLY A 138 24.12 32.87 50.30
CA GLY A 138 24.89 34.08 50.56
C GLY A 138 25.97 33.94 51.64
N SER A 139 26.27 32.72 52.08
CA SER A 139 27.40 32.40 52.98
C SER A 139 28.32 31.33 52.40
N GLU A 140 28.18 31.02 51.11
CA GLU A 140 28.96 29.97 50.43
C GLU A 140 30.47 30.22 50.51
N ASP A 141 30.92 31.46 50.35
CA ASP A 141 32.35 31.80 50.41
C ASP A 141 32.91 31.65 51.83
N LEU A 142 32.09 31.93 52.85
CA LEU A 142 32.47 31.75 54.26
C LEU A 142 32.52 30.25 54.64
N ILE A 143 31.58 29.45 54.12
CA ILE A 143 31.60 27.99 54.31
C ILE A 143 32.79 27.38 53.56
N ALA A 144 33.10 27.88 52.36
CA ALA A 144 34.27 27.47 51.60
C ALA A 144 35.59 27.84 52.30
N GLN A 145 35.63 28.97 53.02
CA GLN A 145 36.76 29.32 53.88
C GLN A 145 36.94 28.31 55.02
N THR A 146 35.86 27.89 55.69
CA THR A 146 35.93 26.81 56.69
C THR A 146 36.39 25.49 56.09
N GLU A 147 36.01 25.15 54.86
CA GLU A 147 36.55 23.97 54.16
C GLU A 147 38.05 24.10 53.87
N ALA A 148 38.54 25.32 53.59
CA ALA A 148 39.97 25.56 53.35
C ALA A 148 40.78 25.51 54.65
N GLU A 149 40.24 26.03 55.75
CA GLU A 149 40.84 25.93 57.09
C GLU A 149 40.93 24.44 57.52
N GLN A 150 39.87 23.64 57.30
CA GLN A 150 39.91 22.20 57.57
C GLN A 150 40.91 21.44 56.67
N ASP A 151 41.18 21.91 55.45
CA ASP A 151 42.21 21.31 54.59
C ASP A 151 43.63 21.66 55.07
N GLU A 152 43.83 22.89 55.57
CA GLU A 152 45.10 23.34 56.15
C GLU A 152 45.39 22.57 57.45
N GLU A 153 44.40 22.45 58.35
CA GLU A 153 44.52 21.65 59.59
C GLU A 153 44.76 20.15 59.31
N ARG A 154 44.20 19.60 58.21
CA ARG A 154 44.54 18.24 57.74
C ARG A 154 45.96 18.14 57.21
N GLY A 155 46.44 19.18 56.52
CA GLY A 155 47.81 19.28 56.02
C GLY A 155 48.85 19.42 57.14
N GLU A 156 48.49 20.11 58.22
CA GLU A 156 49.30 20.26 59.44
C GLU A 156 49.20 19.05 60.39
N GLY A 157 48.24 18.16 60.16
CA GLY A 157 48.03 16.94 60.94
C GLY A 157 47.23 17.14 62.23
N GLU A 158 46.57 18.28 62.40
CA GLU A 158 45.68 18.57 63.54
C GLU A 158 44.28 17.94 63.34
N LEU A 159 43.86 17.72 62.08
CA LEU A 159 42.67 16.95 61.74
C LEU A 159 43.02 15.68 60.96
N TYR A 160 42.46 14.54 61.37
CA TYR A 160 42.60 13.27 60.67
C TYR A 160 41.26 12.83 60.07
N GLU A 161 41.27 12.37 58.82
CA GLU A 161 40.09 11.74 58.22
C GLU A 161 39.84 10.41 58.94
N THR A 162 38.76 10.38 59.75
CA THR A 162 38.35 9.17 60.44
C THR A 162 37.38 8.38 59.57
N ASN A 163 37.41 7.05 59.71
CA ASN A 163 36.42 6.19 59.09
C ASN A 163 35.04 6.28 59.76
N LEU A 164 34.81 7.17 60.73
CA LEU A 164 33.55 7.28 61.46
C LEU A 164 32.54 8.12 60.67
N ALA A 165 31.50 7.47 60.14
CA ALA A 165 30.36 8.13 59.52
C ALA A 165 29.10 7.98 60.40
N ILE A 166 28.46 9.10 60.70
CA ILE A 166 27.19 9.13 61.43
C ILE A 166 26.05 9.27 60.42
N TYR A 167 25.36 8.17 60.12
CA TYR A 167 24.26 8.16 59.16
C TYR A 167 22.90 8.38 59.85
N GLY A 168 22.06 9.22 59.25
CA GLY A 168 20.69 9.47 59.69
C GLY A 168 20.59 10.12 61.08
N GLY A 169 19.84 9.44 61.95
CA GLY A 169 19.36 9.87 63.27
C GLY A 169 20.41 10.19 64.34
N GLY A 170 21.69 10.39 64.02
CA GLY A 170 22.72 10.70 65.03
C GLY A 170 23.05 9.57 66.04
N THR A 171 22.36 8.42 66.00
CA THR A 171 22.54 7.30 66.95
C THR A 171 23.30 6.11 66.36
N ASN A 172 23.57 6.10 65.05
CA ASN A 172 24.33 5.05 64.37
C ASN A 172 25.68 5.59 63.91
N ILE A 173 26.75 5.16 64.58
CA ILE A 173 28.14 5.39 64.18
C ILE A 173 28.60 4.15 63.42
N ILE A 174 29.09 4.32 62.19
CA ILE A 174 29.59 3.23 61.35
C ILE A 174 31.05 3.53 60.97
N LEU A 175 31.94 2.53 61.05
CA LEU A 175 33.28 2.62 60.45
C LEU A 175 33.19 2.27 58.95
N ASN A 176 33.53 3.21 58.08
CA ASN A 176 33.43 3.09 56.62
C ASN A 176 34.60 2.32 55.97
N ASP A 177 35.67 2.01 56.70
CA ASP A 177 36.81 1.21 56.19
C ASP A 177 37.44 0.36 57.32
N LEU A 178 37.56 -0.95 57.11
CA LEU A 178 38.04 -1.96 58.07
C LEU A 178 39.55 -2.21 58.00
N THR A 179 40.28 -1.53 57.12
CA THR A 179 41.69 -1.86 56.82
C THR A 179 42.72 -1.29 57.80
N HIS A 180 42.33 -0.45 58.76
CA HIS A 180 43.23 0.12 59.78
C HIS A 180 42.73 -0.14 61.22
N VAL A 181 42.42 -1.40 61.55
CA VAL A 181 42.26 -1.85 62.94
C VAL A 181 43.43 -2.76 63.29
N GLN A 182 44.40 -2.23 64.04
CA GLN A 182 45.36 -3.09 64.74
C GLN A 182 44.61 -3.88 65.80
N SER A 183 44.59 -5.20 65.62
CA SER A 183 43.98 -6.15 66.53
C SER A 183 44.88 -6.43 67.72
N SER A 184 44.31 -6.29 68.93
CA SER A 184 44.70 -7.10 70.08
C SER A 184 43.45 -7.85 70.54
N GLY A 185 43.49 -9.18 70.42
CA GLY A 185 42.32 -10.05 70.43
C GLY A 185 41.55 -10.16 71.74
N GLN A 186 40.30 -10.61 71.63
CA GLN A 186 39.84 -11.94 72.05
C GLN A 186 38.40 -12.16 71.59
N GLU A 187 38.09 -13.42 71.26
CA GLU A 187 36.84 -13.93 70.70
C GLU A 187 35.56 -13.42 71.35
N ASN A 188 34.61 -13.02 70.49
CA ASN A 188 33.21 -13.45 70.60
C ASN A 188 32.58 -13.44 69.19
N ALA A 189 32.14 -14.61 68.73
CA ALA A 189 31.60 -14.82 67.39
C ALA A 189 30.28 -14.04 67.19
N GLN A 190 30.29 -13.07 66.28
CA GLN A 190 29.09 -12.39 65.79
C GLN A 190 28.71 -13.02 64.44
N ALA A 191 27.43 -13.42 64.29
CA ALA A 191 26.93 -14.07 63.08
C ALA A 191 27.29 -13.28 61.81
N PRO A 192 27.70 -13.94 60.71
CA PRO A 192 28.05 -13.26 59.47
C PRO A 192 26.87 -12.44 58.92
N SER A 193 27.15 -11.23 58.43
CA SER A 193 26.13 -10.31 57.89
C SER A 193 25.29 -10.99 56.79
N GLU A 194 23.97 -10.82 56.82
CA GLU A 194 23.05 -11.38 55.82
C GLU A 194 23.04 -10.59 54.50
N PHE A 195 23.66 -9.41 54.46
CA PHE A 195 23.64 -8.50 53.31
C PHE A 195 25.03 -8.32 52.67
N GLY A 196 25.01 -7.72 51.48
CA GLY A 196 26.18 -7.55 50.62
C GLY A 196 26.37 -8.73 49.66
N PRO A 197 27.21 -8.60 48.63
CA PRO A 197 27.43 -9.64 47.63
C PRO A 197 27.84 -11.00 48.25
N PRO A 198 27.44 -12.13 47.65
CA PRO A 198 27.73 -13.46 48.16
C PRO A 198 29.19 -13.84 47.91
N GLU A 199 29.77 -14.52 48.89
CA GLU A 199 31.08 -15.18 48.79
C GLU A 199 30.91 -16.64 48.36
N THR A 200 31.93 -17.18 47.68
CA THR A 200 31.94 -18.58 47.26
C THR A 200 32.11 -19.50 48.47
N ILE A 201 31.18 -20.42 48.66
CA ILE A 201 31.23 -21.45 49.69
C ILE A 201 32.43 -22.37 49.42
N PRO A 202 33.33 -22.57 50.39
CA PRO A 202 34.47 -23.46 50.23
C PRO A 202 34.02 -24.93 50.13
N ALA A 203 34.91 -25.77 49.59
CA ALA A 203 34.80 -27.22 49.35
C ALA A 203 33.66 -28.02 50.07
N PRO A 204 33.10 -29.05 49.42
CA PRO A 204 33.60 -29.76 48.23
C PRO A 204 33.27 -29.05 46.91
N ASP A 205 34.07 -29.34 45.88
CA ASP A 205 33.97 -28.76 44.54
C ASP A 205 33.97 -29.90 43.50
N ALA A 206 32.85 -30.25 42.85
CA ALA A 206 31.52 -29.63 42.92
C ALA A 206 30.78 -29.87 44.26
N TYR A 207 30.00 -28.89 44.70
CA TYR A 207 29.20 -28.95 45.94
C TYR A 207 27.96 -29.83 45.74
N PRO A 208 27.80 -30.96 46.47
CA PRO A 208 26.65 -31.86 46.32
C PRO A 208 25.43 -31.33 47.09
N LEU A 209 24.38 -30.96 46.38
CA LEU A 209 23.10 -30.54 46.95
C LEU A 209 22.07 -31.68 46.88
N GLY A 210 21.58 -32.15 48.02
CA GLY A 210 20.69 -33.31 48.09
C GLY A 210 19.78 -33.30 49.32
N SER A 211 19.13 -34.43 49.59
CA SER A 211 18.29 -34.65 50.78
C SER A 211 19.03 -34.49 52.12
N GLY A 212 20.36 -34.59 52.12
CA GLY A 212 21.23 -34.29 53.25
C GLY A 212 21.51 -32.80 53.48
N SER A 213 20.98 -31.92 52.62
CA SER A 213 21.15 -30.47 52.69
C SER A 213 19.87 -29.80 53.23
N GLN A 214 20.03 -28.94 54.23
CA GLN A 214 18.97 -28.07 54.78
C GLN A 214 19.27 -26.62 54.42
N ILE A 215 18.36 -25.97 53.70
CA ILE A 215 18.46 -24.56 53.32
C ILE A 215 17.44 -23.75 54.13
N ASN A 216 17.91 -22.72 54.83
CA ASN A 216 17.08 -21.66 55.40
C ASN A 216 17.22 -20.41 54.53
N THR A 217 16.12 -19.75 54.17
CA THR A 217 16.14 -18.54 53.33
C THR A 217 16.16 -17.23 54.13
N GLY A 218 16.07 -17.29 55.47
CA GLY A 218 16.25 -16.12 56.33
C GLY A 218 16.52 -16.49 57.80
N PRO A 219 17.64 -16.10 58.42
CA PRO A 219 18.92 -15.80 57.79
C PRO A 219 19.32 -16.90 56.79
N PRO A 220 19.96 -16.55 55.65
CA PRO A 220 20.34 -17.52 54.63
C PRO A 220 21.45 -18.46 55.14
N THR A 221 21.11 -19.72 55.41
CA THR A 221 22.07 -20.76 55.82
C THR A 221 21.85 -22.04 55.02
N ILE A 222 22.93 -22.74 54.67
CA ILE A 222 22.90 -24.08 54.10
C ILE A 222 23.73 -25.03 54.96
N THR A 223 23.08 -26.07 55.49
CA THR A 223 23.72 -27.09 56.32
C THR A 223 23.73 -28.43 55.58
N SER A 224 24.93 -28.95 55.31
CA SER A 224 25.11 -30.27 54.67
C SER A 224 26.14 -31.06 55.48
N ASN A 225 25.87 -32.34 55.78
CA ASN A 225 26.77 -33.22 56.55
C ASN A 225 27.28 -32.59 57.87
N GLY A 226 26.45 -31.78 58.55
CA GLY A 226 26.80 -31.10 59.79
C GLY A 226 27.61 -29.80 59.64
N VAL A 227 28.02 -29.43 58.43
CA VAL A 227 28.73 -28.16 58.15
C VAL A 227 27.72 -27.11 57.68
N THR A 228 27.68 -25.98 58.39
CA THR A 228 26.81 -24.83 58.03
C THR A 228 27.60 -23.76 57.33
N ASN A 229 27.15 -23.39 56.12
CA ASN A 229 27.64 -22.26 55.36
C ASN A 229 26.56 -21.17 55.28
N PHE A 230 26.99 -19.95 54.98
CA PHE A 230 26.13 -18.77 55.03
C PHE A 230 25.94 -18.19 53.62
N GLY A 231 24.69 -17.89 53.27
CA GLY A 231 24.34 -17.16 52.05
C GLY A 231 24.17 -15.67 52.32
N LYS A 232 23.59 -14.97 51.35
CA LYS A 232 23.26 -13.53 51.43
C LYS A 232 21.86 -13.25 50.88
N ILE A 233 21.27 -12.11 51.26
CA ILE A 233 19.99 -11.64 50.73
C ILE A 233 20.25 -10.47 49.79
N TYR A 234 19.82 -10.61 48.54
CA TYR A 234 19.65 -9.47 47.64
C TYR A 234 18.27 -8.86 47.84
N ARG A 235 18.18 -7.58 48.20
CA ARG A 235 16.92 -6.90 48.52
C ARG A 235 16.31 -6.30 47.27
N THR A 236 16.92 -5.24 46.75
CA THR A 236 16.43 -4.49 45.58
C THR A 236 17.58 -3.76 44.91
N THR A 237 17.40 -3.37 43.65
CA THR A 237 18.42 -2.63 42.89
C THR A 237 18.81 -1.29 43.55
N PRO A 238 17.89 -0.48 44.10
CA PRO A 238 18.27 0.75 44.81
C PRO A 238 19.08 0.54 46.10
N LEU A 239 18.94 -0.61 46.76
CA LEU A 239 19.61 -0.89 48.04
C LEU A 239 20.93 -1.62 47.87
N ASP A 240 21.00 -2.56 46.94
CA ASP A 240 22.14 -3.48 46.77
C ASP A 240 22.86 -3.30 45.42
N GLY A 241 22.39 -2.39 44.56
CA GLY A 241 22.95 -2.11 43.25
C GLY A 241 22.49 -3.08 42.15
N THR A 242 23.15 -3.00 40.99
CA THR A 242 22.89 -3.83 39.80
C THR A 242 23.03 -5.33 40.13
N ARG A 243 22.07 -6.15 39.68
CA ARG A 243 21.98 -7.57 40.04
C ARG A 243 23.20 -8.36 39.58
N SER A 244 23.60 -8.25 38.32
CA SER A 244 24.78 -8.94 37.78
C SER A 244 26.05 -8.58 38.55
N LEU A 245 26.27 -7.30 38.82
CA LEU A 245 27.41 -6.84 39.61
C LEU A 245 27.39 -7.41 41.04
N TRP A 246 26.22 -7.49 41.67
CA TRP A 246 26.07 -8.05 43.01
C TRP A 246 26.25 -9.57 43.03
N PHE A 247 25.63 -10.31 42.11
CA PHE A 247 25.67 -11.78 42.03
C PHE A 247 27.05 -12.29 41.58
N PHE A 248 27.62 -11.65 40.55
CA PHE A 248 28.75 -12.15 39.76
C PHE A 248 30.01 -11.30 39.87
N ARG A 249 29.98 -10.19 40.64
CA ARG A 249 31.07 -9.20 40.74
C ARG A 249 31.43 -8.51 39.41
N SER A 250 30.63 -8.73 38.36
CA SER A 250 30.84 -8.19 37.02
C SER A 250 29.52 -8.08 36.27
N THR A 251 29.45 -7.17 35.31
CA THR A 251 28.31 -7.00 34.39
C THR A 251 28.76 -7.23 32.96
N ARG A 252 27.95 -7.93 32.17
CA ARG A 252 28.12 -8.20 30.73
C ARG A 252 26.94 -7.63 29.94
N PRO A 253 27.11 -7.37 28.63
CA PRO A 253 26.01 -6.98 27.76
C PRO A 253 24.81 -7.93 27.82
N PHE A 254 25.06 -9.24 27.92
CA PHE A 254 24.05 -10.28 28.12
C PHE A 254 23.16 -10.05 29.36
N ASP A 255 23.74 -9.56 30.46
CA ASP A 255 23.00 -9.31 31.70
C ASP A 255 21.94 -8.21 31.54
N THR A 256 22.24 -7.22 30.70
CA THR A 256 21.28 -6.19 30.32
C THR A 256 20.30 -6.69 29.27
N ALA A 257 20.78 -7.36 28.21
CA ALA A 257 19.96 -7.80 27.08
C ALA A 257 18.90 -8.85 27.45
N SER A 258 19.26 -9.81 28.31
CA SER A 258 18.32 -10.81 28.85
C SER A 258 17.32 -10.23 29.86
N GLY A 259 17.54 -8.97 30.28
CA GLY A 259 16.76 -8.29 31.31
C GLY A 259 17.07 -8.74 32.75
N PHE A 260 18.19 -9.45 32.97
CA PHE A 260 18.64 -9.83 34.31
C PHE A 260 18.96 -8.62 35.21
N ASP A 261 19.35 -7.48 34.63
CA ASP A 261 19.61 -6.24 35.39
C ASP A 261 18.41 -5.28 35.48
N THR A 262 17.25 -5.63 34.91
CA THR A 262 16.07 -4.74 34.87
C THR A 262 15.36 -4.67 36.23
N ALA A 263 15.28 -3.50 36.87
CA ALA A 263 14.54 -3.36 38.12
C ALA A 263 13.04 -3.66 37.94
N ASP A 264 12.45 -4.43 38.86
CA ASP A 264 10.99 -4.64 39.01
C ASP A 264 10.22 -5.13 37.77
N ARG A 265 10.55 -6.33 37.28
CA ARG A 265 9.70 -7.04 36.30
C ARG A 265 8.48 -7.67 36.98
N SER A 266 7.29 -7.46 36.43
CA SER A 266 6.01 -7.99 36.95
C SER A 266 5.94 -9.51 37.03
N VAL A 267 6.63 -10.22 36.13
CA VAL A 267 6.62 -11.70 36.03
C VAL A 267 7.88 -12.34 36.63
N PHE A 268 8.95 -11.55 36.88
CA PHE A 268 10.30 -12.04 37.21
C PHE A 268 10.99 -11.18 38.28
N SER A 269 10.32 -10.96 39.42
CA SER A 269 10.92 -10.21 40.53
C SER A 269 11.92 -11.06 41.31
N LEU A 270 13.22 -10.80 41.14
CA LEU A 270 14.28 -11.37 41.98
C LEU A 270 14.59 -10.50 43.22
N ASN A 271 13.71 -9.58 43.59
CA ASN A 271 13.86 -8.82 44.83
C ASN A 271 13.61 -9.71 46.04
N PHE A 272 14.34 -9.45 47.12
CA PHE A 272 14.32 -10.23 48.36
C PHE A 272 14.53 -11.71 48.08
N ILE A 273 15.70 -12.05 47.55
CA ILE A 273 16.10 -13.41 47.20
C ILE A 273 17.30 -13.85 48.05
N ALA A 274 17.20 -15.05 48.63
CA ALA A 274 18.31 -15.69 49.34
C ALA A 274 19.27 -16.31 48.32
N VAL A 275 20.56 -16.05 48.43
CA VAL A 275 21.58 -16.38 47.44
C VAL A 275 22.72 -17.15 48.07
N PHE A 276 23.05 -18.31 47.48
CA PHE A 276 24.22 -19.12 47.83
C PHE A 276 25.10 -19.29 46.60
N LYS A 277 26.42 -19.16 46.77
CA LYS A 277 27.40 -19.20 45.68
C LYS A 277 28.40 -20.32 45.93
N PHE A 278 28.71 -21.10 44.91
CA PHE A 278 29.56 -22.29 44.92
C PHE A 278 30.60 -22.18 43.80
N GLN A 279 31.71 -22.92 43.90
CA GLN A 279 32.67 -22.99 42.80
C GLN A 279 32.05 -23.74 41.62
N ASP A 280 31.75 -25.03 41.78
CA ASP A 280 30.81 -25.80 40.95
C ASP A 280 29.67 -26.37 41.81
N LEU A 281 28.48 -26.55 41.23
CA LEU A 281 27.30 -27.08 41.94
C LEU A 281 26.82 -28.37 41.29
N GLN A 282 26.61 -29.41 42.11
CA GLN A 282 26.04 -30.67 41.67
C GLN A 282 24.68 -30.93 42.35
N LEU A 283 23.61 -31.04 41.55
CA LEU A 283 22.25 -31.33 42.03
C LEU A 283 22.02 -32.84 42.09
N LEU A 284 21.81 -33.38 43.29
CA LEU A 284 21.67 -34.82 43.55
C LEU A 284 20.23 -35.25 43.85
N SER A 285 19.50 -34.49 44.69
CA SER A 285 18.10 -34.79 45.11
C SER A 285 17.49 -33.58 45.85
N ASN A 286 16.21 -33.64 46.24
CA ASN A 286 15.50 -32.49 46.83
C ASN A 286 16.10 -32.08 48.19
N PRO A 287 16.54 -30.82 48.37
CA PRO A 287 16.93 -30.32 49.69
C PRO A 287 15.71 -30.07 50.57
N THR A 288 15.93 -30.02 51.88
CA THR A 288 14.89 -29.55 52.82
C THR A 288 14.92 -28.03 52.88
N ILE A 289 13.80 -27.37 52.58
CA ILE A 289 13.68 -25.91 52.65
C ILE A 289 12.99 -25.51 53.95
N SER A 290 13.54 -24.48 54.60
CA SER A 290 12.91 -23.75 55.70
C SER A 290 12.79 -22.28 55.32
N VAL A 291 11.56 -21.77 55.34
CA VAL A 291 11.27 -20.35 55.17
C VAL A 291 10.95 -19.79 56.54
N SER A 292 11.74 -18.83 57.01
CA SER A 292 11.59 -18.28 58.36
C SER A 292 10.53 -17.18 58.46
N GLN A 293 10.37 -16.62 59.66
CA GLN A 293 9.43 -15.53 59.98
C GLN A 293 9.59 -14.26 59.12
N THR A 294 10.69 -14.09 58.37
CA THR A 294 10.91 -12.95 57.46
C THR A 294 10.24 -13.11 56.09
N GLY A 295 9.74 -14.31 55.76
CA GLY A 295 8.91 -14.55 54.57
C GLY A 295 9.63 -14.57 53.21
N ILE A 296 10.96 -14.72 53.19
CA ILE A 296 11.73 -14.77 51.93
C ILE A 296 11.52 -16.12 51.24
N ALA A 297 10.59 -16.16 50.28
CA ALA A 297 10.23 -17.37 49.53
C ALA A 297 10.99 -17.51 48.19
N LYS A 298 12.17 -16.90 48.05
CA LYS A 298 12.96 -16.95 46.80
C LYS A 298 14.38 -17.41 47.06
N LEU A 299 14.89 -18.28 46.20
CA LEU A 299 16.23 -18.87 46.32
C LEU A 299 17.01 -18.74 45.00
N ALA A 300 18.27 -18.34 45.09
CA ALA A 300 19.24 -18.41 44.01
C ALA A 300 20.43 -19.28 44.41
N LEU A 301 20.79 -20.22 43.53
CA LEU A 301 21.97 -21.06 43.65
C LEU A 301 22.91 -20.72 42.49
N ILE A 302 24.12 -20.27 42.81
CA ILE A 302 25.07 -19.75 41.83
C ILE A 302 26.30 -20.67 41.76
N GLY A 303 26.65 -21.20 40.60
CA GLY A 303 27.96 -21.79 40.33
C GLY A 303 28.92 -20.75 39.74
N VAL A 304 30.19 -20.74 40.13
CA VAL A 304 31.20 -19.91 39.46
C VAL A 304 31.54 -20.52 38.09
N GLY A 305 31.83 -21.83 38.07
CA GLY A 305 32.00 -22.64 36.86
C GLY A 305 30.65 -23.09 36.32
N GLY A 306 30.19 -24.29 36.66
CA GLY A 306 28.97 -24.88 36.13
C GLY A 306 28.00 -25.41 37.18
N ILE A 307 26.81 -25.78 36.69
CA ILE A 307 25.81 -26.54 37.45
C ILE A 307 25.51 -27.83 36.69
N VAL A 308 25.67 -28.97 37.36
CA VAL A 308 25.43 -30.30 36.79
C VAL A 308 24.52 -31.15 37.68
N SER A 309 23.87 -32.17 37.12
CA SER A 309 23.16 -33.18 37.91
C SER A 309 24.08 -34.35 38.33
N GLY A 310 23.71 -35.10 39.36
CA GLY A 310 24.43 -36.31 39.78
C GLY A 310 23.55 -37.35 40.49
N PRO A 311 24.04 -38.60 40.69
CA PRO A 311 23.31 -39.65 41.39
C PRO A 311 23.18 -39.36 42.91
N PRO A 312 22.12 -39.81 43.60
CA PRO A 312 21.13 -40.79 43.15
C PRO A 312 20.04 -40.25 42.22
N GLY A 313 19.91 -38.92 42.08
CA GLY A 313 18.85 -38.30 41.30
C GLY A 313 17.54 -38.12 42.08
N GLY A 314 16.48 -37.67 41.39
CA GLY A 314 15.13 -37.53 41.92
C GLY A 314 14.44 -36.20 41.65
N THR A 315 13.20 -36.06 42.14
CA THR A 315 12.36 -34.87 41.94
C THR A 315 12.73 -33.74 42.89
N LEU A 316 13.12 -32.59 42.34
CA LEU A 316 13.38 -31.33 43.03
C LEU A 316 12.10 -30.49 43.07
N THR A 317 11.55 -30.29 44.26
CA THR A 317 10.31 -29.50 44.45
C THR A 317 10.55 -28.14 45.07
N PHE A 318 11.66 -27.96 45.81
CA PHE A 318 11.96 -26.71 46.51
C PHE A 318 10.76 -26.15 47.30
N SER A 319 9.99 -27.07 47.92
CA SER A 319 8.68 -26.78 48.52
C SER A 319 8.73 -25.60 49.48
N GLY A 320 7.74 -24.71 49.38
CA GLY A 320 7.64 -23.47 50.15
C GLY A 320 8.28 -22.24 49.50
N LEU A 321 8.89 -22.38 48.32
CA LEU A 321 9.44 -21.26 47.56
C LEU A 321 8.53 -20.85 46.38
N ASP A 322 8.43 -19.54 46.16
CA ASP A 322 7.77 -18.93 45.01
C ASP A 322 8.69 -18.87 43.78
N SER A 323 10.00 -18.78 43.98
CA SER A 323 10.97 -18.66 42.88
C SER A 323 12.29 -19.35 43.16
N VAL A 324 12.81 -20.07 42.16
CA VAL A 324 14.12 -20.71 42.20
C VAL A 324 14.94 -20.26 40.98
N LEU A 325 16.13 -19.71 41.23
CA LEU A 325 17.11 -19.33 40.21
C LEU A 325 18.33 -20.24 40.30
N LEU A 326 18.69 -20.88 39.19
CA LEU A 326 19.95 -21.59 38.99
C LEU A 326 20.79 -20.77 38.02
N ALA A 327 21.91 -20.23 38.49
CA ALA A 327 22.72 -19.31 37.70
C ALA A 327 24.20 -19.70 37.70
N THR A 328 24.92 -19.41 36.62
CA THR A 328 26.38 -19.48 36.59
C THR A 328 26.99 -18.09 36.47
N GLN A 329 28.21 -17.92 36.95
CA GLN A 329 29.00 -16.70 36.70
C GLN A 329 29.77 -16.81 35.38
N ASN A 330 30.38 -17.97 35.12
CA ASN A 330 31.19 -18.24 33.94
C ASN A 330 31.25 -19.74 33.61
N GLY A 331 30.13 -20.33 33.20
CA GLY A 331 30.07 -21.69 32.70
C GLY A 331 28.66 -22.23 32.44
N SER A 332 28.60 -23.49 32.07
CA SER A 332 27.38 -24.13 31.55
C SER A 332 26.46 -24.67 32.65
N ILE A 333 25.18 -24.79 32.32
CA ILE A 333 24.21 -25.55 33.12
C ILE A 333 23.83 -26.79 32.30
N ILE A 334 24.24 -27.96 32.77
CA ILE A 334 24.03 -29.25 32.06
C ILE A 334 23.34 -30.21 33.01
N LEU A 335 22.03 -30.36 32.87
CA LEU A 335 21.22 -31.19 33.76
C LEU A 335 20.68 -32.40 33.00
N ASP A 336 21.08 -33.59 33.44
CA ASP A 336 20.71 -34.87 32.84
C ASP A 336 19.30 -35.32 33.30
N SER A 337 18.77 -36.36 32.67
CA SER A 337 17.44 -36.92 32.97
C SER A 337 17.35 -37.60 34.35
N GLY A 338 18.45 -37.69 35.11
CA GLY A 338 18.47 -38.27 36.46
C GLY A 338 17.76 -37.44 37.53
N ILE A 339 17.53 -36.14 37.28
CA ILE A 339 16.74 -35.25 38.14
C ILE A 339 15.56 -34.67 37.38
N SER A 340 14.53 -34.21 38.10
CA SER A 340 13.39 -33.47 37.56
C SER A 340 13.02 -32.30 38.47
N PHE A 341 12.28 -31.32 37.94
CA PHE A 341 11.73 -30.20 38.72
C PHE A 341 10.20 -30.27 38.71
N GLU A 342 9.56 -30.11 39.85
CA GLU A 342 8.11 -30.24 39.97
C GLU A 342 7.49 -29.17 40.88
N ASN A 343 6.40 -28.54 40.42
CA ASN A 343 5.56 -27.60 41.17
C ASN A 343 6.31 -26.38 41.74
N ILE A 344 7.27 -25.85 40.98
CA ILE A 344 7.97 -24.60 41.31
C ILE A 344 7.30 -23.47 40.53
N PRO A 345 6.60 -22.50 41.17
CA PRO A 345 5.81 -21.50 40.46
C PRO A 345 6.62 -20.67 39.45
N ASN A 346 7.85 -20.31 39.80
CA ASN A 346 8.77 -19.61 38.92
C ASN A 346 10.16 -20.25 38.96
N LEU A 347 10.58 -20.83 37.83
CA LEU A 347 11.85 -21.55 37.72
C LEU A 347 12.73 -20.89 36.66
N PHE A 348 13.93 -20.48 37.05
CA PHE A 348 14.83 -19.70 36.21
C PHE A 348 16.20 -20.37 36.08
N PHE A 349 16.69 -20.43 34.85
CA PHE A 349 18.02 -20.88 34.52
C PHE A 349 18.77 -19.72 33.85
N TYR A 350 20.01 -19.49 34.29
CA TYR A 350 20.82 -18.36 33.84
C TYR A 350 22.27 -18.80 33.62
N ALA A 351 22.55 -19.32 32.41
CA ALA A 351 23.89 -19.74 32.02
C ALA A 351 24.67 -18.54 31.44
N ARG A 352 25.71 -18.10 32.16
CA ARG A 352 26.55 -16.95 31.80
C ARG A 352 27.98 -17.41 31.60
N GLY A 353 28.68 -16.88 30.61
CA GLY A 353 30.07 -17.24 30.30
C GLY A 353 30.37 -17.27 28.81
N ASP A 354 31.65 -17.38 28.46
CA ASP A 354 32.06 -17.56 27.06
C ASP A 354 31.75 -19.00 26.61
N SER A 355 31.10 -19.15 25.44
CA SER A 355 30.81 -20.47 24.84
C SER A 355 30.06 -21.44 25.77
N VAL A 356 29.11 -20.93 26.56
CA VAL A 356 28.32 -21.75 27.49
C VAL A 356 27.17 -22.47 26.79
N SER A 357 26.66 -23.51 27.44
CA SER A 357 25.42 -24.18 27.04
C SER A 357 24.48 -24.32 28.22
N LEU A 358 23.20 -24.05 27.97
CA LEU A 358 22.10 -24.40 28.84
C LEU A 358 21.42 -25.63 28.25
N LYS A 359 21.78 -26.81 28.75
CA LYS A 359 21.24 -28.10 28.30
C LYS A 359 20.41 -28.74 29.39
N LEU A 360 19.11 -28.91 29.12
CA LEU A 360 18.13 -29.42 30.07
C LEU A 360 17.53 -30.74 29.59
N ALA A 361 18.13 -31.87 29.97
CA ALA A 361 17.50 -33.19 29.83
C ALA A 361 16.62 -33.56 31.04
N SER A 362 16.69 -32.79 32.13
CA SER A 362 15.82 -32.92 33.30
C SER A 362 14.38 -32.51 32.99
N PRO A 363 13.37 -33.37 33.25
CA PRO A 363 11.96 -32.98 33.10
C PRO A 363 11.54 -31.85 34.05
N ILE A 364 10.61 -31.01 33.62
CA ILE A 364 10.03 -29.90 34.40
C ILE A 364 8.50 -29.99 34.33
N SER A 365 7.80 -30.00 35.46
CA SER A 365 6.33 -30.04 35.50
C SER A 365 5.74 -29.05 36.50
N GLY A 366 4.57 -28.49 36.16
CA GLY A 366 3.78 -27.65 37.07
C GLY A 366 4.38 -26.27 37.36
N SER A 367 5.19 -25.73 36.43
CA SER A 367 5.72 -24.35 36.57
C SER A 367 4.74 -23.33 36.00
N GLY A 368 4.56 -22.20 36.68
CA GLY A 368 3.85 -21.06 36.10
C GLY A 368 4.72 -20.39 35.03
N ASN A 369 5.92 -19.96 35.43
CA ASN A 369 6.88 -19.29 34.56
C ASN A 369 8.21 -20.05 34.52
N LEU A 370 8.60 -20.52 33.33
CA LEU A 370 9.91 -21.08 33.06
C LEU A 370 10.73 -20.09 32.22
N LEU A 371 11.89 -19.67 32.72
CA LEU A 371 12.81 -18.77 32.01
C LEU A 371 14.17 -19.42 31.82
N LEU A 372 14.60 -19.53 30.57
CA LEU A 372 15.86 -20.12 30.16
C LEU A 372 16.74 -19.04 29.50
N ASN A 373 17.72 -18.53 30.23
CA ASN A 373 18.64 -17.52 29.71
C ASN A 373 20.03 -18.15 29.52
N SER A 374 20.61 -18.01 28.32
CA SER A 374 21.97 -18.47 28.02
C SER A 374 22.75 -17.43 27.22
N GLU A 375 23.98 -17.16 27.63
CA GLU A 375 24.93 -16.37 26.83
C GLU A 375 25.53 -17.20 25.67
N GLY A 376 25.27 -18.50 25.63
CA GLY A 376 25.57 -19.37 24.49
C GLY A 376 24.33 -20.10 24.02
N THR A 377 24.33 -21.44 23.91
CA THR A 377 23.18 -22.18 23.37
C THR A 377 22.13 -22.54 24.41
N VAL A 378 20.89 -22.78 23.95
CA VAL A 378 19.81 -23.39 24.74
C VAL A 378 19.35 -24.67 24.04
N GLN A 379 19.24 -25.78 24.79
CA GLN A 379 18.67 -27.05 24.31
C GLN A 379 17.83 -27.71 25.42
N VAL A 380 16.62 -28.14 25.07
CA VAL A 380 15.68 -28.79 26.00
C VAL A 380 15.39 -30.22 25.55
N ASP A 381 15.97 -31.18 26.24
CA ASP A 381 15.82 -32.62 25.99
C ASP A 381 14.80 -33.29 26.93
N GLY A 382 14.51 -32.67 28.07
CA GLY A 382 13.50 -33.12 29.04
C GLY A 382 12.11 -32.59 28.71
N ASN A 383 11.06 -33.35 29.04
CA ASN A 383 9.69 -32.87 28.88
C ASN A 383 9.39 -31.70 29.83
N VAL A 384 8.70 -30.68 29.33
CA VAL A 384 8.32 -29.47 30.07
C VAL A 384 6.80 -29.32 30.07
N SER A 385 6.23 -29.03 31.23
CA SER A 385 4.87 -28.50 31.39
C SER A 385 4.93 -27.18 32.18
N ALA A 386 4.58 -26.08 31.51
CA ALA A 386 4.56 -24.75 32.08
C ALA A 386 3.34 -23.93 31.60
N THR A 387 3.00 -22.82 32.25
CA THR A 387 2.07 -21.84 31.65
C THR A 387 2.79 -20.99 30.61
N ASN A 388 3.91 -20.39 31.01
CA ASN A 388 4.75 -19.52 30.18
C ASN A 388 6.15 -20.12 30.01
N PHE A 389 6.54 -20.41 28.77
CA PHE A 389 7.89 -20.85 28.41
C PHE A 389 8.64 -19.71 27.75
N ASN A 390 9.73 -19.25 28.37
CA ASN A 390 10.55 -18.15 27.86
C ASN A 390 11.99 -18.62 27.70
N ALA A 391 12.56 -18.50 26.52
CA ALA A 391 13.97 -18.76 26.25
C ALA A 391 14.63 -17.52 25.63
N PHE A 392 15.76 -17.10 26.20
CA PHE A 392 16.58 -16.01 25.69
C PHE A 392 18.03 -16.50 25.51
N SER A 393 18.56 -16.32 24.31
CA SER A 393 19.85 -16.87 23.91
C SER A 393 20.67 -15.84 23.14
N GLN A 394 21.97 -15.73 23.45
CA GLN A 394 22.93 -15.02 22.60
C GLN A 394 23.53 -15.94 21.53
N GLY A 395 23.49 -17.27 21.72
CA GLY A 395 23.80 -18.28 20.71
C GLY A 395 22.53 -18.94 20.17
N ASP A 396 22.60 -20.17 19.68
CA ASP A 396 21.44 -20.85 19.08
C ASP A 396 20.44 -21.41 20.10
N PHE A 397 19.15 -21.37 19.74
CA PHE A 397 18.14 -22.26 20.31
C PHE A 397 18.07 -23.53 19.45
N LEU A 398 18.60 -24.62 19.98
CA LEU A 398 18.79 -25.89 19.26
C LEU A 398 17.54 -26.77 19.30
N ASN A 399 17.39 -27.65 18.31
CA ASN A 399 16.32 -28.65 18.31
C ASN A 399 16.51 -29.65 19.45
N GLY A 400 15.63 -29.58 20.44
CA GLY A 400 15.63 -30.44 21.61
C GLY A 400 14.80 -31.71 21.42
N SER A 401 15.10 -32.76 22.18
CA SER A 401 14.31 -34.00 22.11
C SER A 401 13.01 -33.97 22.93
N GLY A 402 12.91 -33.08 23.92
CA GLY A 402 11.80 -33.00 24.88
C GLY A 402 10.52 -32.37 24.31
N ILE A 403 9.37 -32.74 24.88
CA ILE A 403 8.07 -32.15 24.56
C ILE A 403 7.79 -30.98 25.51
N ILE A 404 7.57 -29.78 24.97
CA ILE A 404 7.32 -28.54 25.71
C ILE A 404 5.84 -28.17 25.59
N THR A 405 5.06 -28.48 26.62
CA THR A 405 3.65 -28.10 26.73
C THR A 405 3.55 -26.78 27.49
N ALA A 406 3.29 -25.69 26.78
CA ALA A 406 3.06 -24.38 27.37
C ALA A 406 1.94 -23.62 26.64
N HIS A 407 1.22 -22.79 27.39
CA HIS A 407 0.21 -21.89 26.83
C HIS A 407 0.92 -20.84 25.98
N ASP A 408 1.81 -20.06 26.58
CA ASP A 408 2.58 -19.02 25.89
C ASP A 408 4.05 -19.44 25.74
N VAL A 409 4.58 -19.31 24.53
CA VAL A 409 5.95 -19.67 24.16
C VAL A 409 6.64 -18.46 23.56
N THR A 410 7.75 -18.05 24.16
CA THR A 410 8.61 -16.99 23.63
C THR A 410 10.04 -17.51 23.52
N ILE A 411 10.61 -17.48 22.32
CA ILE A 411 11.99 -17.90 22.06
C ILE A 411 12.70 -16.76 21.33
N ASN A 412 13.73 -16.20 21.97
CA ASN A 412 14.48 -15.09 21.43
C ASN A 412 15.98 -15.41 21.39
N SER A 413 16.52 -15.54 20.18
CA SER A 413 17.92 -15.81 19.88
C SER A 413 18.54 -14.59 19.19
N ILE A 414 19.05 -13.63 19.96
CA ILE A 414 19.47 -12.32 19.42
C ILE A 414 20.88 -12.32 18.83
N GLY A 415 21.65 -13.40 18.97
CA GLY A 415 22.95 -13.56 18.34
C GLY A 415 23.10 -14.84 17.52
N GLY A 416 22.04 -15.65 17.39
CA GLY A 416 22.08 -16.94 16.72
C GLY A 416 20.81 -17.30 15.97
N ASN A 417 20.64 -18.60 15.76
CA ASN A 417 19.52 -19.22 15.06
C ASN A 417 18.47 -19.75 16.03
N VAL A 418 17.28 -20.04 15.52
CA VAL A 418 16.22 -20.78 16.22
C VAL A 418 15.80 -21.97 15.36
N THR A 419 15.85 -23.17 15.92
CA THR A 419 15.14 -24.33 15.35
C THR A 419 13.90 -24.62 16.16
N PHE A 420 12.73 -24.41 15.57
CA PHE A 420 11.44 -24.65 16.17
C PHE A 420 10.76 -25.84 15.49
N ASP A 421 10.69 -26.97 16.20
CA ASP A 421 9.97 -28.16 15.75
C ASP A 421 8.58 -28.19 16.37
N ALA A 422 7.54 -27.87 15.59
CA ALA A 422 6.17 -27.79 16.10
C ALA A 422 5.67 -29.12 16.68
N SER A 423 6.26 -30.27 16.31
CA SER A 423 5.94 -31.57 16.93
C SER A 423 6.40 -31.68 18.38
N LYS A 424 7.36 -30.83 18.80
CA LYS A 424 7.87 -30.70 20.17
C LYS A 424 7.11 -29.67 20.99
N PHE A 425 6.24 -28.87 20.37
CA PHE A 425 5.44 -27.85 21.03
C PHE A 425 3.95 -28.12 20.75
N PRO A 426 3.32 -29.05 21.49
CA PRO A 426 1.91 -29.39 21.29
C PRO A 426 1.03 -28.16 21.20
N ASP A 427 0.02 -28.22 20.34
CA ASP A 427 -0.93 -27.14 20.14
C ASP A 427 -1.79 -26.93 21.40
N VAL A 428 -1.75 -25.71 21.95
CA VAL A 428 -2.52 -25.31 23.14
C VAL A 428 -3.44 -24.18 22.73
N ALA A 429 -4.74 -24.46 22.72
CA ALA A 429 -5.74 -23.53 22.23
C ALA A 429 -5.72 -22.20 22.99
N GLY A 430 -5.73 -21.08 22.26
CA GLY A 430 -5.68 -19.73 22.83
C GLY A 430 -4.29 -19.24 23.27
N GLY A 431 -3.27 -20.10 23.23
CA GLY A 431 -1.88 -19.75 23.54
C GLY A 431 -1.14 -19.04 22.42
N THR A 432 -0.03 -18.37 22.71
CA THR A 432 0.80 -17.66 21.72
C THR A 432 2.16 -18.33 21.48
N VAL A 433 2.72 -18.13 20.29
CA VAL A 433 4.10 -18.50 19.95
C VAL A 433 4.79 -17.31 19.31
N ASP A 434 5.82 -16.79 19.97
CA ASP A 434 6.64 -15.66 19.51
C ASP A 434 8.10 -16.10 19.35
N LEU A 435 8.59 -16.13 18.12
CA LEU A 435 9.91 -16.62 17.75
C LEU A 435 10.74 -15.48 17.16
N THR A 436 11.97 -15.31 17.63
CA THR A 436 12.91 -14.33 17.10
C THR A 436 14.28 -14.95 16.96
N ALA A 437 14.82 -14.94 15.74
CA ALA A 437 16.19 -15.32 15.42
C ALA A 437 16.89 -14.12 14.77
N ASN A 438 18.12 -13.81 15.19
CA ASN A 438 18.95 -12.84 14.48
C ASN A 438 19.50 -13.43 13.16
N GLY A 439 19.79 -14.74 13.16
CA GLY A 439 20.16 -15.51 11.97
C GLY A 439 18.94 -16.18 11.32
N THR A 440 18.98 -17.50 11.18
CA THR A 440 17.89 -18.28 10.58
C THR A 440 16.87 -18.74 11.62
N LEU A 441 15.59 -18.55 11.32
CA LEU A 441 14.48 -19.25 11.97
C LEU A 441 14.12 -20.47 11.12
N SER A 442 14.53 -21.66 11.55
CA SER A 442 14.10 -22.93 10.95
C SER A 442 12.81 -23.40 11.63
N PHE A 443 11.69 -23.30 10.92
CA PHE A 443 10.38 -23.72 11.40
C PHE A 443 10.02 -25.07 10.77
N ILE A 444 9.87 -26.11 11.58
CA ILE A 444 9.39 -27.43 11.14
C ILE A 444 7.90 -27.52 11.50
N PRO A 445 6.98 -27.27 10.54
CA PRO A 445 5.55 -27.30 10.79
C PRO A 445 5.03 -28.72 11.00
N VAL A 446 3.84 -28.82 11.60
CA VAL A 446 3.05 -30.06 11.67
C VAL A 446 1.74 -29.87 10.92
N ALA A 447 1.20 -30.97 10.38
CA ALA A 447 -0.08 -30.94 9.68
C ALA A 447 -1.27 -30.88 10.66
N GLY A 448 -2.36 -30.27 10.19
CA GLY A 448 -3.61 -30.13 10.94
C GLY A 448 -3.86 -28.68 11.38
N PRO A 449 -5.10 -28.37 11.80
CA PRO A 449 -5.48 -27.03 12.21
C PRO A 449 -4.75 -26.64 13.50
N VAL A 450 -4.20 -25.44 13.50
CA VAL A 450 -3.59 -24.83 14.69
C VAL A 450 -4.66 -24.07 15.50
N GLY A 451 -4.79 -24.42 16.77
CA GLY A 451 -5.70 -23.82 17.74
C GLY A 451 -5.09 -22.67 18.57
N ARG A 452 -3.80 -22.40 18.44
CA ARG A 452 -3.13 -21.22 19.03
C ARG A 452 -3.84 -19.92 18.63
N ALA A 453 -3.77 -18.90 19.49
CA ALA A 453 -4.28 -17.57 19.15
C ALA A 453 -3.40 -16.88 18.10
N SER A 454 -2.07 -16.98 18.24
CA SER A 454 -1.11 -16.38 17.31
C SER A 454 0.19 -17.16 17.18
N ILE A 455 0.80 -17.07 15.99
CA ILE A 455 2.17 -17.49 15.71
C ILE A 455 2.87 -16.31 15.02
N VAL A 456 3.94 -15.82 15.65
CA VAL A 456 4.77 -14.72 15.13
C VAL A 456 6.21 -15.20 15.02
N GLY A 457 6.83 -15.01 13.86
CA GLY A 457 8.23 -15.37 13.63
C GLY A 457 9.04 -14.25 12.98
N HIS A 458 10.21 -13.97 13.54
CA HIS A 458 11.18 -13.02 13.02
C HIS A 458 12.52 -13.71 12.77
N GLY A 459 13.13 -13.47 11.61
CA GLY A 459 14.42 -14.06 11.23
C GLY A 459 15.20 -13.18 10.24
N GLY A 460 16.52 -13.28 10.20
CA GLY A 460 17.29 -12.82 9.03
C GLY A 460 16.93 -13.64 7.77
N THR A 461 16.77 -14.94 7.97
CA THR A 461 16.14 -15.89 7.04
C THR A 461 15.06 -16.66 7.79
N ILE A 462 13.93 -16.94 7.15
CA ILE A 462 12.93 -17.88 7.67
C ILE A 462 12.88 -19.08 6.72
N ASP A 463 13.16 -20.26 7.26
CA ASP A 463 13.22 -21.52 6.50
C ASP A 463 12.17 -22.49 7.04
N PHE A 464 11.15 -22.78 6.24
CA PHE A 464 10.17 -23.81 6.56
C PHE A 464 10.66 -25.16 6.09
N VAL A 465 11.02 -26.00 7.05
CA VAL A 465 11.64 -27.29 6.78
C VAL A 465 10.57 -28.36 6.60
N SER A 466 10.27 -28.71 5.35
CA SER A 466 9.44 -29.86 4.99
C SER A 466 9.99 -30.57 3.76
N SER A 467 10.12 -31.90 3.81
CA SER A 467 10.58 -32.71 2.67
C SER A 467 9.49 -32.98 1.63
N GLU A 468 8.23 -32.83 2.02
CA GLU A 468 7.04 -33.07 1.18
C GLU A 468 6.10 -31.86 1.26
N PRO A 469 5.21 -31.66 0.26
CA PRO A 469 4.14 -30.68 0.35
C PRO A 469 3.32 -30.83 1.65
N LEU A 470 3.16 -29.74 2.39
CA LEU A 470 2.44 -29.72 3.66
C LEU A 470 1.51 -28.51 3.74
N THR A 471 0.26 -28.76 4.12
CA THR A 471 -0.70 -27.70 4.44
C THR A 471 -0.51 -27.23 5.88
N PHE A 472 -0.16 -25.96 6.04
CA PHE A 472 -0.13 -25.27 7.32
C PHE A 472 -1.48 -24.56 7.53
N ASP A 473 -2.38 -25.23 8.24
CA ASP A 473 -3.75 -24.77 8.50
C ASP A 473 -3.79 -23.94 9.79
N PHE A 474 -3.99 -22.63 9.64
CA PHE A 474 -4.11 -21.67 10.72
C PHE A 474 -5.50 -21.01 10.71
N SER A 475 -6.54 -21.72 10.26
CA SER A 475 -7.90 -21.20 10.15
C SER A 475 -8.44 -20.55 11.44
N SER A 476 -7.89 -20.88 12.61
CA SER A 476 -8.25 -20.33 13.92
C SER A 476 -7.17 -19.45 14.58
N ALA A 477 -6.07 -19.16 13.89
CA ALA A 477 -4.92 -18.44 14.45
C ALA A 477 -4.54 -17.24 13.57
N SER A 478 -3.92 -16.21 14.17
CA SER A 478 -3.24 -15.15 13.39
C SER A 478 -1.78 -15.53 13.15
N VAL A 479 -1.33 -15.54 11.91
CA VAL A 479 0.05 -15.93 11.54
C VAL A 479 0.79 -14.77 10.90
N SER A 480 1.96 -14.44 11.45
CA SER A 480 2.86 -13.41 10.90
C SER A 480 4.31 -13.87 10.87
N PHE A 481 4.97 -13.71 9.73
CA PHE A 481 6.40 -13.98 9.56
C PHE A 481 7.09 -12.82 8.87
N ALA A 482 8.18 -12.33 9.48
CA ALA A 482 8.99 -11.24 8.95
C ALA A 482 10.47 -11.65 8.81
N ALA A 483 10.96 -11.66 7.58
CA ALA A 483 12.34 -11.98 7.24
C ALA A 483 13.16 -10.74 6.82
N GLY A 484 14.46 -10.76 7.09
CA GLY A 484 15.44 -9.84 6.50
C GLY A 484 15.81 -10.21 5.06
N GLU A 485 17.00 -9.78 4.62
CA GLU A 485 17.51 -10.01 3.25
C GLU A 485 17.60 -11.49 2.85
N GLY A 486 17.66 -12.42 3.81
CA GLY A 486 17.72 -13.86 3.57
C GLY A 486 16.40 -14.47 3.09
N GLY A 487 15.29 -13.75 3.25
CA GLY A 487 14.00 -14.12 2.70
C GLY A 487 13.22 -15.19 3.47
N ILE A 488 12.06 -15.53 2.94
CA ILE A 488 11.20 -16.62 3.43
C ILE A 488 11.26 -17.78 2.43
N GLN A 489 11.71 -18.94 2.89
CA GLN A 489 11.81 -20.17 2.11
C GLN A 489 10.74 -21.16 2.59
N ALA A 490 9.65 -21.29 1.85
CA ALA A 490 8.52 -22.14 2.19
C ALA A 490 7.94 -22.85 0.96
N SER A 491 8.81 -23.25 0.02
CA SER A 491 8.46 -23.81 -1.29
C SER A 491 7.59 -25.08 -1.24
N ASN A 492 7.53 -25.76 -0.09
CA ASN A 492 6.71 -26.95 0.16
C ASN A 492 5.51 -26.67 1.09
N ILE A 493 5.24 -25.41 1.46
CA ILE A 493 4.19 -25.06 2.43
C ILE A 493 3.02 -24.36 1.75
N ASP A 494 1.85 -24.99 1.87
CA ASP A 494 0.55 -24.42 1.50
C ASP A 494 -0.08 -23.76 2.74
N PHE A 495 -0.14 -22.44 2.75
CA PHE A 495 -0.71 -21.66 3.86
C PHE A 495 -2.23 -21.57 3.70
N VAL A 496 -2.99 -22.06 4.69
CA VAL A 496 -4.46 -22.04 4.66
C VAL A 496 -5.01 -21.36 5.91
N GLY A 497 -5.65 -20.20 5.74
CA GLY A 497 -6.26 -19.46 6.84
C GLY A 497 -6.40 -17.97 6.56
N PRO A 498 -7.14 -17.23 7.41
CA PRO A 498 -7.34 -15.79 7.25
C PRO A 498 -6.15 -14.98 7.77
N ASN A 499 -5.97 -13.76 7.25
CA ASN A 499 -5.02 -12.77 7.78
C ASN A 499 -3.55 -13.23 7.83
N LEU A 500 -3.10 -14.05 6.86
CA LEU A 500 -1.69 -14.37 6.71
C LEU A 500 -0.87 -13.10 6.46
N ALA A 501 0.16 -12.86 7.27
CA ALA A 501 1.07 -11.74 7.07
C ALA A 501 2.51 -12.23 6.83
N LEU A 502 2.97 -12.17 5.58
CA LEU A 502 4.35 -12.45 5.22
C LEU A 502 5.04 -11.16 4.76
N SER A 503 6.15 -10.80 5.39
CA SER A 503 6.97 -9.65 5.00
C SER A 503 8.45 -10.04 4.87
N SER A 504 9.13 -9.59 3.83
CA SER A 504 10.52 -9.95 3.57
C SER A 504 11.32 -8.81 2.94
N GLU A 505 12.53 -8.54 3.43
CA GLU A 505 13.49 -7.68 2.72
C GLU A 505 14.19 -8.42 1.56
N GLY A 506 14.09 -9.75 1.52
CA GLY A 506 14.55 -10.60 0.41
C GLY A 506 13.38 -11.17 -0.40
N ASP A 507 13.59 -12.36 -0.98
CA ASP A 507 12.57 -13.10 -1.72
C ASP A 507 11.60 -13.84 -0.78
N ILE A 508 10.42 -14.19 -1.28
CA ILE A 508 9.47 -15.11 -0.64
C ILE A 508 9.15 -16.24 -1.61
N ASN A 509 9.44 -17.49 -1.22
CA ASN A 509 9.13 -18.69 -1.99
C ASN A 509 8.10 -19.55 -1.23
N LEU A 510 6.99 -19.92 -1.89
CA LEU A 510 5.87 -20.66 -1.29
C LEU A 510 5.51 -21.89 -2.15
N LEU A 511 4.78 -22.84 -1.58
CA LEU A 511 3.98 -23.77 -2.39
C LEU A 511 2.71 -23.05 -2.84
N ALA A 512 1.87 -22.60 -1.90
CA ALA A 512 0.63 -21.90 -2.17
C ALA A 512 0.13 -21.10 -0.94
N SER A 513 -0.87 -20.25 -1.15
CA SER A 513 -1.63 -19.56 -0.10
C SER A 513 -3.10 -19.54 -0.46
N HIS A 514 -3.98 -19.90 0.47
CA HIS A 514 -5.43 -19.92 0.30
C HIS A 514 -6.13 -19.21 1.46
N VAL A 515 -7.10 -18.36 1.13
CA VAL A 515 -7.96 -17.71 2.13
C VAL A 515 -9.24 -18.53 2.35
N PRO A 516 -9.92 -18.37 3.50
CA PRO A 516 -11.22 -19.00 3.72
C PRO A 516 -12.25 -18.57 2.69
N ARG A 517 -13.20 -19.46 2.37
CA ARG A 517 -14.34 -19.16 1.51
C ARG A 517 -15.61 -18.94 2.33
N SER A 518 -16.48 -18.05 1.86
CA SER A 518 -17.82 -17.85 2.41
C SER A 518 -18.72 -19.07 2.16
N GLU A 519 -19.90 -19.10 2.77
CA GLU A 519 -20.91 -20.16 2.54
C GLU A 519 -21.32 -20.27 1.05
N ASP A 520 -21.26 -19.16 0.31
CA ASP A 520 -21.52 -19.09 -1.14
C ASP A 520 -20.30 -19.44 -2.01
N GLY A 521 -19.17 -19.82 -1.40
CA GLY A 521 -17.95 -20.22 -2.09
C GLY A 521 -17.06 -19.07 -2.57
N ILE A 522 -17.29 -17.84 -2.09
CA ILE A 522 -16.49 -16.66 -2.44
C ILE A 522 -15.27 -16.56 -1.51
N SER A 523 -14.07 -16.44 -2.06
CA SER A 523 -12.84 -16.23 -1.26
C SER A 523 -12.91 -14.90 -0.51
N LEU A 524 -12.75 -14.94 0.82
CA LEU A 524 -12.73 -13.75 1.67
C LEU A 524 -11.29 -13.24 1.78
N LEU A 525 -10.91 -12.38 0.83
CA LEU A 525 -9.57 -11.82 0.75
C LEU A 525 -9.17 -11.15 2.07
N SER A 526 -8.06 -11.61 2.64
CA SER A 526 -7.44 -11.09 3.85
C SER A 526 -5.94 -11.34 3.82
N GLY A 527 -5.18 -10.69 4.70
CA GLY A 527 -3.73 -10.86 4.78
C GLY A 527 -2.93 -10.05 3.76
N SER A 528 -1.62 -10.15 3.86
CA SER A 528 -0.65 -9.45 3.01
C SER A 528 0.60 -10.30 2.80
N ILE A 529 1.08 -10.37 1.56
CA ILE A 529 2.35 -11.02 1.20
C ILE A 529 3.22 -9.98 0.48
N ASN A 530 4.25 -9.51 1.18
CA ASN A 530 5.06 -8.37 0.77
C ASN A 530 6.56 -8.73 0.76
N ALA A 531 7.21 -8.62 -0.39
CA ALA A 531 8.65 -8.83 -0.55
C ALA A 531 9.31 -7.60 -1.18
N VAL A 532 10.46 -7.18 -0.66
CA VAL A 532 11.33 -6.24 -1.40
C VAL A 532 11.97 -6.95 -2.60
N GLY A 533 12.22 -8.26 -2.49
CA GLY A 533 12.64 -9.12 -3.59
C GLY A 533 11.48 -9.58 -4.48
N SER A 534 11.59 -10.81 -4.97
CA SER A 534 10.56 -11.50 -5.76
C SER A 534 9.67 -12.38 -4.89
N ILE A 535 8.46 -12.64 -5.36
CA ILE A 535 7.54 -13.62 -4.79
C ILE A 535 7.37 -14.77 -5.79
N GLY A 536 7.71 -15.99 -5.38
CA GLY A 536 7.54 -17.21 -6.15
C GLY A 536 6.59 -18.20 -5.46
N ALA A 537 5.62 -18.73 -6.19
CA ALA A 537 4.79 -19.85 -5.76
C ALA A 537 4.64 -20.88 -6.88
N SER A 538 4.73 -22.17 -6.55
CA SER A 538 4.47 -23.23 -7.54
C SER A 538 2.96 -23.48 -7.74
N GLY A 539 2.14 -23.16 -6.74
CA GLY A 539 0.67 -23.19 -6.74
C GLY A 539 0.04 -21.81 -6.76
N GLY A 540 -1.23 -21.73 -6.31
CA GLY A 540 -2.01 -20.49 -6.28
C GLY A 540 -1.62 -19.57 -5.12
N ILE A 541 -1.75 -18.26 -5.32
CA ILE A 541 -1.67 -17.25 -4.26
C ILE A 541 -3.03 -16.57 -4.12
N GLU A 542 -3.65 -16.71 -2.94
CA GLU A 542 -4.80 -15.93 -2.50
C GLU A 542 -4.41 -15.04 -1.30
N THR A 543 -4.63 -13.72 -1.40
CA THR A 543 -4.32 -12.73 -0.34
C THR A 543 -4.99 -11.38 -0.62
N ALA A 544 -5.25 -10.51 0.37
CA ALA A 544 -5.79 -9.18 0.08
C ALA A 544 -4.76 -8.25 -0.59
N ASP A 545 -3.51 -8.25 -0.13
CA ASP A 545 -2.43 -7.43 -0.70
C ASP A 545 -1.25 -8.33 -1.10
N LEU A 546 -0.78 -8.17 -2.34
CA LEU A 546 0.34 -8.90 -2.91
C LEU A 546 1.34 -7.94 -3.56
N GLN A 547 2.50 -7.76 -2.94
CA GLN A 547 3.48 -6.76 -3.38
C GLN A 547 4.89 -7.34 -3.45
N ALA A 548 5.55 -7.20 -4.61
CA ALA A 548 6.96 -7.54 -4.80
C ALA A 548 7.73 -6.32 -5.32
N GLY A 549 8.91 -6.05 -4.78
CA GLY A 549 9.82 -5.05 -5.36
C GLY A 549 10.36 -5.49 -6.72
N GLN A 550 10.47 -6.80 -6.95
CA GLN A 550 10.91 -7.41 -8.20
C GLN A 550 9.76 -8.19 -8.87
N ASN A 551 9.90 -9.50 -9.12
CA ASN A 551 8.92 -10.26 -9.90
C ASN A 551 7.89 -10.97 -9.00
N ILE A 552 6.69 -11.21 -9.54
CA ILE A 552 5.72 -12.16 -8.98
C ILE A 552 5.56 -13.31 -9.97
N SER A 553 5.73 -14.55 -9.51
CA SER A 553 5.49 -15.75 -10.31
C SER A 553 4.66 -16.75 -9.52
N ALA A 554 3.49 -17.16 -10.03
CA ALA A 554 2.61 -18.12 -9.37
C ALA A 554 1.92 -19.08 -10.34
N GLY A 555 1.33 -20.16 -9.84
CA GLY A 555 0.42 -21.00 -10.63
C GLY A 555 -0.84 -20.23 -11.05
N SER A 556 -1.45 -19.51 -10.11
CA SER A 556 -2.56 -18.57 -10.31
C SER A 556 -2.48 -17.48 -9.25
N ILE A 557 -3.04 -16.29 -9.52
CA ILE A 557 -3.09 -15.19 -8.55
C ILE A 557 -4.53 -14.72 -8.40
N TYR A 558 -5.02 -14.67 -7.17
CA TYR A 558 -6.32 -14.09 -6.81
C TYR A 558 -6.14 -13.16 -5.61
N ALA A 559 -6.08 -11.86 -5.84
CA ALA A 559 -5.79 -10.91 -4.77
C ALA A 559 -6.64 -9.63 -4.83
N GLY A 560 -6.55 -8.78 -3.81
CA GLY A 560 -7.22 -7.48 -3.83
C GLY A 560 -6.44 -6.51 -4.72
N ASN A 561 -5.18 -6.27 -4.36
CA ASN A 561 -4.23 -5.47 -5.12
C ASN A 561 -2.96 -6.28 -5.43
N ILE A 562 -2.45 -6.17 -6.66
CA ILE A 562 -1.27 -6.91 -7.15
C ILE A 562 -0.26 -5.92 -7.70
N GLN A 563 0.92 -5.86 -7.10
CA GLN A 563 1.99 -4.94 -7.51
C GLN A 563 3.35 -5.63 -7.60
N ALA A 564 4.03 -5.47 -8.72
CA ALA A 564 5.41 -5.90 -8.92
C ALA A 564 6.25 -4.74 -9.47
N GLY A 565 7.43 -4.47 -8.91
CA GLY A 565 8.38 -3.55 -9.56
C GLY A 565 9.02 -4.14 -10.82
N GLY A 566 9.04 -5.47 -10.94
CA GLY A 566 9.37 -6.24 -12.14
C GLY A 566 8.14 -6.79 -12.86
N SER A 567 8.21 -8.02 -13.34
CA SER A 567 7.13 -8.68 -14.10
C SER A 567 6.18 -9.49 -13.21
N ILE A 568 4.94 -9.66 -13.64
CA ILE A 568 3.94 -10.56 -13.04
C ILE A 568 3.67 -11.70 -14.03
N THR A 569 3.86 -12.94 -13.60
CA THR A 569 3.61 -14.13 -14.41
C THR A 569 2.73 -15.13 -13.65
N ALA A 570 1.65 -15.57 -14.27
CA ALA A 570 0.87 -16.70 -13.79
C ALA A 570 0.42 -17.62 -14.93
N ALA A 571 0.40 -18.93 -14.69
CA ALA A 571 -0.04 -19.87 -15.71
C ALA A 571 -1.57 -19.82 -15.92
N ASN A 572 -2.33 -19.95 -14.83
CA ASN A 572 -3.77 -20.24 -14.85
C ASN A 572 -4.67 -19.02 -14.58
N GLY A 573 -4.12 -17.81 -14.65
CA GLY A 573 -4.89 -16.57 -14.53
C GLY A 573 -4.40 -15.65 -13.42
N ILE A 574 -4.74 -14.37 -13.58
CA ILE A 574 -4.43 -13.29 -12.65
C ILE A 574 -5.71 -12.48 -12.45
N ASP A 575 -6.24 -12.51 -11.22
CA ASP A 575 -7.48 -11.86 -10.84
C ASP A 575 -7.21 -10.85 -9.72
N ALA A 576 -7.62 -9.59 -9.92
CA ALA A 576 -7.67 -8.60 -8.85
C ALA A 576 -9.11 -8.22 -8.52
N VAL A 577 -9.46 -8.16 -7.22
CA VAL A 577 -10.79 -7.83 -6.71
C VAL A 577 -10.77 -6.49 -6.01
N GLY A 578 -11.45 -5.48 -6.57
CA GLY A 578 -11.51 -4.14 -6.00
C GLY A 578 -10.29 -3.27 -6.22
N GLY A 579 -9.11 -3.87 -6.48
CA GLY A 579 -7.84 -3.19 -6.72
C GLY A 579 -7.32 -3.35 -8.16
N SER A 580 -6.01 -3.08 -8.33
CA SER A 580 -5.33 -3.03 -9.64
C SER A 580 -4.32 -4.15 -9.80
N ILE A 581 -3.88 -4.35 -11.05
CA ILE A 581 -2.75 -5.20 -11.42
C ILE A 581 -1.69 -4.30 -12.04
N ALA A 582 -0.55 -4.12 -11.37
CA ALA A 582 0.51 -3.22 -11.80
C ALA A 582 1.89 -3.92 -11.80
N ALA A 583 2.56 -3.90 -12.95
CA ALA A 583 3.91 -4.41 -13.12
C ALA A 583 4.82 -3.32 -13.69
N GLY A 584 6.03 -3.15 -13.16
CA GLY A 584 7.07 -2.34 -13.79
C GLY A 584 7.65 -2.99 -15.06
N GLY A 585 7.51 -4.31 -15.19
CA GLY A 585 7.84 -5.09 -16.38
C GLY A 585 6.59 -5.62 -17.11
N ASP A 586 6.65 -6.88 -17.55
CA ASP A 586 5.57 -7.53 -18.30
C ASP A 586 4.47 -8.08 -17.36
N ILE A 587 3.24 -8.18 -17.86
CA ILE A 587 2.17 -8.97 -17.25
C ILE A 587 1.86 -10.15 -18.18
N THR A 588 2.06 -11.37 -17.69
CA THR A 588 1.84 -12.60 -18.46
C THR A 588 0.87 -13.53 -17.72
N SER A 589 -0.31 -13.72 -18.30
CA SER A 589 -1.20 -14.84 -17.99
C SER A 589 -1.13 -15.85 -19.13
N THR A 590 -0.47 -16.99 -18.93
CA THR A 590 -0.10 -17.90 -20.02
C THR A 590 -1.29 -18.55 -20.71
N THR A 591 -2.22 -19.10 -19.93
CA THR A 591 -3.44 -19.76 -20.45
C THR A 591 -4.70 -19.24 -19.79
N GLY A 592 -4.60 -18.64 -18.60
CA GLY A 592 -5.73 -18.08 -17.89
C GLY A 592 -6.15 -16.68 -18.36
N LEU A 593 -7.28 -16.23 -17.83
CA LEU A 593 -7.76 -14.86 -18.01
C LEU A 593 -6.93 -13.88 -17.18
N LEU A 594 -6.80 -12.65 -17.67
CA LEU A 594 -6.37 -11.50 -16.90
C LEU A 594 -7.61 -10.67 -16.53
N ARG A 595 -7.99 -10.63 -15.25
CA ARG A 595 -9.31 -10.11 -14.83
C ARG A 595 -9.26 -9.08 -13.72
N LEU A 596 -10.19 -8.13 -13.82
CA LEU A 596 -10.54 -7.22 -12.73
C LEU A 596 -11.99 -7.44 -12.32
N LEU A 597 -12.22 -7.61 -11.03
CA LEU A 597 -13.54 -7.83 -10.43
C LEU A 597 -13.89 -6.66 -9.51
N ARG A 598 -15.16 -6.27 -9.48
CA ARG A 598 -15.62 -5.28 -8.49
C ARG A 598 -15.67 -5.91 -7.10
N ASN A 599 -15.30 -5.14 -6.07
CA ASN A 599 -15.57 -5.53 -4.68
C ASN A 599 -16.99 -5.12 -4.24
N ASP A 600 -17.37 -5.47 -3.02
CA ASP A 600 -18.70 -5.17 -2.45
C ASP A 600 -19.02 -3.67 -2.38
N ASN A 601 -18.00 -2.82 -2.36
CA ASN A 601 -18.14 -1.36 -2.39
C ASN A 601 -18.24 -0.79 -3.82
N GLY A 602 -18.22 -1.65 -4.85
CA GLY A 602 -18.26 -1.28 -6.25
C GLY A 602 -16.93 -0.74 -6.81
N SER A 603 -15.84 -0.80 -6.05
CA SER A 603 -14.51 -0.37 -6.49
C SER A 603 -13.94 -1.36 -7.50
N ILE A 604 -13.15 -0.86 -8.46
CA ILE A 604 -12.37 -1.64 -9.42
C ILE A 604 -11.14 -0.81 -9.82
N GLY A 605 -10.01 -1.48 -10.07
CA GLY A 605 -8.78 -0.83 -10.48
C GLY A 605 -8.54 -0.84 -11.99
N ASN A 606 -7.26 -0.81 -12.35
CA ASN A 606 -6.74 -0.84 -13.72
C ASN A 606 -5.68 -1.93 -13.89
N ILE A 607 -5.33 -2.22 -15.14
CA ILE A 607 -4.19 -3.08 -15.50
C ILE A 607 -3.10 -2.17 -16.10
N THR A 608 -1.88 -2.24 -15.59
CA THR A 608 -0.76 -1.43 -16.08
C THR A 608 0.54 -2.24 -16.11
N ALA A 609 1.16 -2.35 -17.29
CA ALA A 609 2.48 -2.97 -17.49
C ALA A 609 3.48 -1.94 -18.02
N GLY A 610 4.66 -1.87 -17.41
CA GLY A 610 5.80 -1.12 -17.94
C GLY A 610 6.48 -1.80 -19.14
N GLY A 611 6.12 -3.05 -19.42
CA GLY A 611 6.46 -3.81 -20.64
C GLY A 611 5.22 -4.19 -21.44
N ASN A 612 5.13 -5.47 -21.78
CA ASN A 612 4.05 -6.08 -22.55
C ASN A 612 2.93 -6.62 -21.65
N ILE A 613 1.73 -6.77 -22.23
CA ILE A 613 0.66 -7.59 -21.64
C ILE A 613 0.42 -8.79 -22.56
N PHE A 614 0.62 -9.99 -22.02
CA PHE A 614 0.23 -11.25 -22.67
C PHE A 614 -0.87 -11.91 -21.84
N ALA A 615 -2.08 -12.00 -22.39
CA ALA A 615 -3.23 -12.61 -21.72
C ALA A 615 -3.76 -13.76 -22.57
N GLY A 616 -3.18 -14.95 -22.44
CA GLY A 616 -3.47 -16.12 -23.27
C GLY A 616 -4.91 -16.63 -23.19
N GLY A 617 -5.62 -16.38 -22.08
CA GLY A 617 -7.06 -16.66 -21.96
C GLY A 617 -7.98 -15.49 -22.32
N GLY A 618 -7.43 -14.28 -22.53
CA GLY A 618 -8.16 -13.05 -22.76
C GLY A 618 -8.14 -12.07 -21.58
N ILE A 619 -8.62 -10.87 -21.83
CA ILE A 619 -8.69 -9.79 -20.84
C ILE A 619 -10.15 -9.50 -20.52
N LEU A 620 -10.51 -9.52 -19.23
CA LEU A 620 -11.87 -9.27 -18.76
C LEU A 620 -11.86 -8.25 -17.62
N THR A 621 -12.16 -6.99 -17.94
CA THR A 621 -12.30 -5.91 -16.97
C THR A 621 -13.68 -5.25 -17.10
N SER A 622 -13.85 -4.06 -16.53
CA SER A 622 -15.08 -3.28 -16.65
C SER A 622 -14.92 -2.07 -17.56
N VAL A 623 -16.05 -1.45 -17.92
CA VAL A 623 -16.14 -0.16 -18.63
C VAL A 623 -15.42 0.99 -17.94
N ASP A 624 -15.22 0.88 -16.62
CA ASP A 624 -14.56 1.89 -15.80
C ASP A 624 -13.04 1.66 -15.67
N SER A 625 -12.52 0.59 -16.25
CA SER A 625 -11.11 0.19 -16.14
C SER A 625 -10.34 0.46 -17.42
N SER A 626 -9.06 0.80 -17.27
CA SER A 626 -8.08 0.86 -18.35
C SER A 626 -7.12 -0.32 -18.35
N VAL A 627 -6.68 -0.70 -19.54
CA VAL A 627 -5.63 -1.68 -19.79
C VAL A 627 -4.51 -0.97 -20.54
N THR A 628 -3.35 -0.84 -19.90
CA THR A 628 -2.24 -0.05 -20.44
C THR A 628 -0.95 -0.84 -20.44
N ALA A 629 -0.30 -0.94 -21.60
CA ALA A 629 1.05 -1.49 -21.76
C ALA A 629 1.96 -0.42 -22.36
N ALA A 630 3.18 -0.28 -21.84
CA ALA A 630 4.16 0.61 -22.46
C ALA A 630 4.70 0.05 -23.79
N ALA A 631 4.61 -1.27 -24.00
CA ALA A 631 4.96 -1.96 -25.24
C ALA A 631 3.69 -2.60 -25.88
N ASP A 632 3.69 -3.90 -26.13
CA ASP A 632 2.63 -4.58 -26.88
C ASP A 632 1.53 -5.16 -25.96
N ILE A 633 0.32 -5.32 -26.52
CA ILE A 633 -0.77 -6.09 -25.91
C ILE A 633 -1.13 -7.26 -26.82
N PHE A 634 -1.14 -8.47 -26.26
CA PHE A 634 -1.61 -9.69 -26.91
C PHE A 634 -2.73 -10.32 -26.09
N ALA A 635 -3.88 -10.58 -26.72
CA ALA A 635 -4.98 -11.31 -26.12
C ALA A 635 -5.85 -11.96 -27.21
N PRO A 636 -6.47 -13.12 -27.00
CA PRO A 636 -7.44 -13.66 -27.96
C PRO A 636 -8.76 -12.89 -27.99
N GLN A 637 -9.03 -12.12 -26.93
CA GLN A 637 -10.24 -11.33 -26.77
C GLN A 637 -10.08 -10.33 -25.63
N VAL A 638 -10.88 -9.27 -25.68
CA VAL A 638 -10.83 -8.25 -24.64
C VAL A 638 -12.20 -7.63 -24.36
N ILE A 639 -12.49 -7.45 -23.08
CA ILE A 639 -13.50 -6.54 -22.56
C ILE A 639 -12.79 -5.52 -21.66
N ALA A 640 -12.82 -4.24 -22.03
CA ALA A 640 -12.23 -3.15 -21.24
C ALA A 640 -12.86 -1.79 -21.59
N GLY A 641 -12.85 -0.83 -20.67
CA GLY A 641 -13.23 0.55 -21.02
C GLY A 641 -12.26 1.17 -22.01
N THR A 642 -10.97 1.18 -21.66
CA THR A 642 -9.88 1.71 -22.51
C THR A 642 -8.75 0.70 -22.65
N MET A 643 -8.17 0.64 -23.84
CA MET A 643 -6.97 -0.14 -24.14
C MET A 643 -5.92 0.75 -24.80
N THR A 644 -4.72 0.76 -24.24
CA THR A 644 -3.60 1.57 -24.72
C THR A 644 -2.33 0.76 -24.75
N ALA A 645 -1.67 0.72 -25.92
CA ALA A 645 -0.36 0.11 -26.10
C ALA A 645 0.61 1.14 -26.66
N GLY A 646 1.81 1.27 -26.07
CA GLY A 646 2.87 2.08 -26.69
C GLY A 646 3.41 1.46 -27.99
N GLY A 647 3.25 0.15 -28.14
CA GLY A 647 3.52 -0.62 -29.36
C GLY A 647 2.24 -1.07 -30.05
N ASN A 648 2.16 -2.37 -30.35
CA ASN A 648 1.09 -2.99 -31.13
C ASN A 648 0.04 -3.65 -30.24
N ILE A 649 -1.20 -3.67 -30.71
CA ILE A 649 -2.26 -4.53 -30.16
C ILE A 649 -2.51 -5.68 -31.13
N THR A 650 -2.41 -6.91 -30.64
CA THR A 650 -2.76 -8.11 -31.42
C THR A 650 -3.90 -8.85 -30.74
N ILE A 651 -5.01 -8.98 -31.46
CA ILE A 651 -6.16 -9.78 -31.04
C ILE A 651 -6.21 -11.06 -31.87
N ASP A 652 -5.83 -12.19 -31.28
CA ASP A 652 -5.73 -13.47 -31.99
C ASP A 652 -6.64 -14.55 -31.40
N ASN A 653 -7.82 -14.71 -32.00
CA ASN A 653 -8.81 -15.71 -31.58
C ASN A 653 -8.65 -17.06 -32.31
N SER A 654 -7.45 -17.38 -32.81
CA SER A 654 -7.17 -18.68 -33.44
C SER A 654 -7.35 -19.87 -32.48
N SER A 655 -7.22 -19.66 -31.17
CA SER A 655 -7.43 -20.69 -30.15
C SER A 655 -8.90 -21.08 -29.96
N GLY A 656 -9.85 -20.25 -30.43
CA GLY A 656 -11.30 -20.53 -30.40
C GLY A 656 -11.89 -20.71 -29.00
N GLN A 657 -11.18 -20.28 -27.96
CA GLN A 657 -11.56 -20.56 -26.57
C GLN A 657 -12.77 -19.76 -26.09
N PHE A 658 -13.09 -18.61 -26.72
CA PHE A 658 -14.18 -17.74 -26.28
C PHE A 658 -14.65 -16.78 -27.40
N GLY A 659 -15.94 -16.42 -27.39
CA GLY A 659 -16.64 -15.80 -28.53
C GLY A 659 -17.01 -14.32 -28.39
N ALA A 660 -16.37 -13.56 -27.49
CA ALA A 660 -16.77 -12.17 -27.22
C ALA A 660 -16.23 -11.16 -28.25
N GLY A 661 -15.10 -11.46 -28.90
CA GLY A 661 -14.41 -10.52 -29.80
C GLY A 661 -13.73 -9.40 -29.01
N VAL A 662 -13.84 -8.17 -29.51
CA VAL A 662 -13.29 -6.95 -28.88
C VAL A 662 -14.45 -6.06 -28.45
N LEU A 663 -14.61 -5.89 -27.13
CA LEU A 663 -15.61 -5.02 -26.51
C LEU A 663 -14.89 -3.90 -25.75
N VAL A 664 -14.61 -2.79 -26.43
CA VAL A 664 -13.79 -1.69 -25.91
C VAL A 664 -14.34 -0.34 -26.37
N ASP A 665 -14.33 0.68 -25.51
CA ASP A 665 -14.81 2.01 -25.89
C ASP A 665 -13.70 2.85 -26.53
N ASN A 666 -12.45 2.78 -26.01
CA ASN A 666 -11.31 3.49 -26.58
C ASN A 666 -10.10 2.57 -26.82
N ILE A 667 -9.53 2.63 -28.03
CA ILE A 667 -8.30 1.93 -28.43
C ILE A 667 -7.27 2.95 -28.90
N ASP A 668 -6.06 2.88 -28.36
CA ASP A 668 -4.90 3.69 -28.76
C ASP A 668 -3.64 2.83 -28.89
N ALA A 669 -3.03 2.77 -30.07
CA ALA A 669 -1.83 1.96 -30.33
C ALA A 669 -1.06 2.40 -31.59
N ALA A 670 0.17 1.93 -31.75
CA ALA A 670 0.91 2.10 -33.00
C ALA A 670 0.23 1.34 -34.16
N THR A 671 -0.12 0.08 -33.93
CA THR A 671 -0.91 -0.72 -34.88
C THR A 671 -1.89 -1.63 -34.14
N ILE A 672 -2.96 -2.04 -34.83
CA ILE A 672 -3.84 -3.11 -34.35
C ILE A 672 -4.00 -4.21 -35.40
N SER A 673 -3.87 -5.46 -34.98
CA SER A 673 -4.07 -6.64 -35.83
C SER A 673 -5.17 -7.53 -35.26
N PHE A 674 -6.13 -7.87 -36.10
CA PHE A 674 -7.20 -8.81 -35.79
C PHE A 674 -6.96 -10.13 -36.54
N ILE A 675 -6.77 -11.22 -35.81
CA ILE A 675 -6.58 -12.56 -36.36
C ILE A 675 -7.76 -13.40 -35.93
N ASN A 676 -8.54 -13.91 -36.90
CA ASN A 676 -9.74 -14.71 -36.64
C ASN A 676 -10.77 -14.05 -35.70
N THR A 677 -10.84 -12.72 -35.70
CA THR A 677 -11.75 -11.98 -34.82
C THR A 677 -13.04 -11.67 -35.56
N SER A 678 -14.18 -12.12 -35.03
CA SER A 678 -15.48 -11.96 -35.71
C SER A 678 -16.14 -10.62 -35.49
N ARG A 679 -15.80 -9.89 -34.41
CA ARG A 679 -16.52 -8.69 -34.01
C ARG A 679 -15.66 -7.73 -33.19
N VAL A 680 -15.84 -6.44 -33.48
CA VAL A 680 -15.38 -5.29 -32.69
C VAL A 680 -16.60 -4.44 -32.34
N SER A 681 -16.72 -3.99 -31.09
CA SER A 681 -17.88 -3.24 -30.59
C SER A 681 -17.46 -2.38 -29.39
N SER A 682 -18.16 -1.28 -29.12
CA SER A 682 -18.11 -0.66 -27.80
C SER A 682 -18.96 -1.44 -26.79
N ILE A 683 -18.82 -1.08 -25.52
CA ILE A 683 -19.62 -1.68 -24.46
C ILE A 683 -21.00 -1.01 -24.43
N TYR A 684 -22.03 -1.79 -24.10
CA TYR A 684 -23.40 -1.32 -23.96
C TYR A 684 -23.67 -0.99 -22.50
N VAL A 685 -24.25 0.19 -22.24
CA VAL A 685 -24.74 0.57 -20.90
C VAL A 685 -26.25 0.74 -20.96
N GLY A 686 -26.92 0.28 -19.91
CA GLY A 686 -28.31 0.58 -19.67
C GLY A 686 -28.46 1.22 -18.30
N SER A 687 -29.25 2.28 -18.22
CA SER A 687 -29.69 2.86 -16.95
C SER A 687 -31.18 3.15 -17.04
N GLY A 688 -31.96 2.60 -16.09
CA GLY A 688 -33.40 2.86 -16.00
C GLY A 688 -34.21 2.37 -17.21
N ASN A 689 -35.25 3.12 -17.57
CA ASN A 689 -36.18 2.81 -18.68
C ASN A 689 -35.66 3.26 -20.06
N ASP A 690 -34.43 3.78 -20.12
CA ASP A 690 -33.84 4.38 -21.31
C ASP A 690 -33.09 3.35 -22.18
N ALA A 691 -33.13 3.62 -23.47
CA ALA A 691 -32.69 2.77 -24.57
C ALA A 691 -31.19 2.43 -24.54
N PHE A 692 -30.83 1.14 -24.39
CA PHE A 692 -29.44 0.63 -24.46
C PHE A 692 -28.79 0.94 -25.82
N SER A 693 -28.17 2.11 -25.91
CA SER A 693 -27.35 2.54 -27.04
C SER A 693 -25.89 2.17 -26.74
N PRO A 694 -25.08 1.81 -27.75
CA PRO A 694 -23.65 1.59 -27.53
C PRO A 694 -22.98 2.87 -27.03
N ARG A 695 -21.94 2.74 -26.20
CA ARG A 695 -21.07 3.87 -25.89
C ARG A 695 -20.31 4.32 -27.13
N ASP A 696 -19.73 5.51 -27.04
CA ASP A 696 -18.84 6.03 -28.06
C ASP A 696 -17.65 5.08 -28.23
N PHE A 697 -17.40 4.67 -29.48
CA PHE A 697 -16.26 3.88 -29.89
C PHE A 697 -15.22 4.79 -30.55
N THR A 698 -14.01 4.83 -30.02
CA THR A 698 -12.89 5.55 -30.63
C THR A 698 -11.71 4.60 -30.81
N MET A 699 -11.15 4.57 -32.02
CA MET A 699 -9.89 3.88 -32.31
C MET A 699 -8.92 4.88 -32.93
N THR A 700 -7.76 5.05 -32.32
CA THR A 700 -6.65 5.84 -32.86
C THR A 700 -5.45 4.92 -33.04
N VAL A 701 -5.06 4.66 -34.29
CA VAL A 701 -3.95 3.76 -34.64
C VAL A 701 -3.14 4.30 -35.80
N GLY A 702 -1.88 3.90 -35.91
CA GLY A 702 -1.09 4.13 -37.12
C GLY A 702 -1.64 3.32 -38.30
N SER A 703 -1.85 2.02 -38.06
CA SER A 703 -2.43 1.10 -39.03
C SER A 703 -3.29 0.02 -38.39
N LEU A 704 -4.11 -0.61 -39.21
CA LEU A 704 -5.10 -1.61 -38.85
C LEU A 704 -5.00 -2.73 -39.88
N SER A 705 -5.11 -3.98 -39.46
CA SER A 705 -5.19 -5.12 -40.37
C SER A 705 -6.04 -6.24 -39.80
N SER A 706 -6.65 -7.04 -40.68
CA SER A 706 -7.40 -8.24 -40.32
C SER A 706 -6.97 -9.42 -41.18
N THR A 707 -6.85 -10.60 -40.57
CA THR A 707 -6.44 -11.83 -41.27
C THR A 707 -7.17 -13.07 -40.75
N GLY A 708 -7.20 -14.12 -41.59
CA GLY A 708 -7.83 -15.41 -41.28
C GLY A 708 -9.29 -15.52 -41.75
N PRO A 709 -9.92 -16.69 -41.58
CA PRO A 709 -11.31 -16.95 -42.01
C PRO A 709 -12.38 -16.04 -41.39
N ALA A 710 -12.11 -15.40 -40.25
CA ALA A 710 -13.04 -14.48 -39.61
C ALA A 710 -12.45 -13.06 -39.59
N ILE A 711 -13.00 -12.21 -40.47
CA ILE A 711 -12.75 -10.76 -40.53
C ILE A 711 -13.84 -10.05 -39.72
N PRO A 712 -13.50 -9.06 -38.87
CA PRO A 712 -14.45 -8.49 -37.94
C PRO A 712 -15.54 -7.65 -38.61
N VAL A 713 -16.74 -7.70 -38.05
CA VAL A 713 -17.74 -6.61 -38.19
C VAL A 713 -17.48 -5.58 -37.10
N LEU A 714 -17.36 -4.30 -37.48
CA LEU A 714 -17.45 -3.21 -36.51
C LEU A 714 -18.93 -2.91 -36.23
N PHE A 715 -19.40 -3.34 -35.06
CA PHE A 715 -20.81 -3.34 -34.69
C PHE A 715 -21.08 -2.29 -33.61
N SER A 716 -21.96 -1.34 -33.91
CA SER A 716 -22.41 -0.27 -33.01
C SER A 716 -23.91 -0.02 -33.19
N ASN A 717 -24.70 -1.08 -33.38
CA ASN A 717 -26.15 -0.95 -33.54
C ASN A 717 -26.82 -0.78 -32.17
N GLY A 718 -27.84 0.07 -32.09
CA GLY A 718 -28.71 0.17 -30.93
C GLY A 718 -29.43 -1.14 -30.63
N LEU A 719 -29.59 -1.48 -29.34
CA LEU A 719 -30.32 -2.69 -28.98
C LEU A 719 -31.82 -2.55 -29.28
N ASN A 720 -32.42 -3.67 -29.67
CA ASN A 720 -33.86 -3.76 -29.87
C ASN A 720 -34.60 -3.56 -28.54
N ALA A 721 -35.74 -2.89 -28.59
CA ALA A 721 -36.67 -2.86 -27.46
C ALA A 721 -37.20 -4.27 -27.19
N ASN A 722 -37.32 -4.66 -25.92
CA ASN A 722 -37.84 -5.97 -25.52
C ASN A 722 -38.58 -5.89 -24.17
N SER A 723 -39.48 -6.86 -23.92
CA SER A 723 -40.36 -6.87 -22.75
C SER A 723 -39.67 -7.16 -21.42
N MET A 724 -38.42 -7.66 -21.43
CA MET A 724 -37.58 -7.90 -20.24
C MET A 724 -36.42 -6.88 -20.13
N GLY A 725 -36.44 -5.80 -20.93
CA GLY A 725 -35.35 -4.86 -21.12
C GLY A 725 -35.85 -3.42 -21.33
N PRO A 726 -35.16 -2.57 -22.11
CA PRO A 726 -35.58 -1.18 -22.27
C PRO A 726 -36.92 -1.09 -23.00
N SER A 727 -37.83 -0.25 -22.49
CA SER A 727 -39.13 -0.02 -23.11
C SER A 727 -39.03 0.67 -24.48
N ALA A 728 -37.92 1.35 -24.78
CA ALA A 728 -37.64 2.00 -26.06
C ALA A 728 -36.34 1.46 -26.70
N PRO A 729 -36.22 1.43 -28.05
CA PRO A 729 -35.01 0.91 -28.70
C PRO A 729 -33.83 1.87 -28.68
N GLY A 730 -32.62 1.31 -28.61
CA GLY A 730 -31.33 2.01 -28.68
C GLY A 730 -31.14 2.79 -29.98
N SER A 731 -30.44 3.92 -29.93
CA SER A 731 -29.90 4.54 -31.15
C SER A 731 -28.60 3.84 -31.56
N GLY A 732 -28.25 3.92 -32.84
CA GLY A 732 -26.90 3.54 -33.29
C GLY A 732 -25.83 4.37 -32.57
N GLY A 733 -24.68 3.77 -32.29
CA GLY A 733 -23.61 4.42 -31.54
C GLY A 733 -22.79 5.39 -32.39
N ASN A 734 -21.88 6.10 -31.72
CA ASN A 734 -20.90 6.97 -32.37
C ASN A 734 -19.57 6.22 -32.53
N VAL A 735 -19.13 6.06 -33.76
CA VAL A 735 -17.89 5.38 -34.14
C VAL A 735 -16.93 6.42 -34.70
N THR A 736 -15.72 6.51 -34.15
CA THR A 736 -14.63 7.34 -34.63
C THR A 736 -13.39 6.49 -34.89
N LEU A 737 -12.93 6.45 -36.14
CA LEU A 737 -11.70 5.77 -36.55
C LEU A 737 -10.68 6.83 -37.02
N ASN A 738 -9.53 6.90 -36.37
CA ASN A 738 -8.41 7.76 -36.72
C ASN A 738 -7.21 6.88 -37.09
N ILE A 739 -6.92 6.76 -38.39
CA ILE A 739 -5.81 5.96 -38.91
C ILE A 739 -4.72 6.92 -39.41
N THR A 740 -3.62 7.02 -38.68
CA THR A 740 -2.69 8.13 -38.83
C THR A 740 -1.57 7.89 -39.84
N LEU A 741 -1.33 6.64 -40.28
CA LEU A 741 -0.30 6.29 -41.24
C LEU A 741 -0.85 5.62 -42.51
N ASP A 742 -1.76 4.65 -42.34
CA ASP A 742 -2.30 3.83 -43.44
C ASP A 742 -3.76 4.19 -43.82
N GLY A 743 -4.39 3.32 -44.60
CA GLY A 743 -5.76 3.42 -45.08
C GLY A 743 -6.76 2.58 -44.28
N LEU A 744 -7.99 2.49 -44.81
CA LEU A 744 -9.05 1.60 -44.32
C LEU A 744 -9.65 0.83 -45.49
N VAL A 745 -9.77 -0.48 -45.38
CA VAL A 745 -10.49 -1.33 -46.33
C VAL A 745 -11.71 -1.97 -45.66
N VAL A 746 -12.91 -1.60 -46.09
CA VAL A 746 -14.16 -2.25 -45.69
C VAL A 746 -14.61 -3.17 -46.81
N ALA A 747 -14.25 -4.46 -46.73
CA ALA A 747 -14.49 -5.48 -47.75
C ALA A 747 -14.53 -6.87 -47.12
N PRO A 748 -15.06 -7.92 -47.79
CA PRO A 748 -15.12 -9.28 -47.23
C PRO A 748 -13.78 -9.82 -46.71
N ASP A 749 -12.68 -9.40 -47.33
CA ASP A 749 -11.28 -9.73 -47.04
C ASP A 749 -10.45 -8.50 -46.60
N GLY A 750 -11.11 -7.40 -46.24
CA GLY A 750 -10.47 -6.16 -45.78
C GLY A 750 -10.22 -6.12 -44.27
N ASP A 751 -10.08 -4.91 -43.74
CA ASP A 751 -9.92 -4.65 -42.31
C ASP A 751 -11.22 -4.93 -41.54
N PHE A 752 -12.35 -4.55 -42.11
CA PHE A 752 -13.68 -4.89 -41.62
C PHE A 752 -14.56 -5.42 -42.75
N THR A 753 -15.38 -6.42 -42.46
CA THR A 753 -16.36 -6.93 -43.43
C THR A 753 -17.57 -6.01 -43.59
N SER A 754 -17.86 -5.21 -42.56
CA SER A 754 -18.84 -4.11 -42.59
C SER A 754 -18.70 -3.22 -41.35
N ILE A 755 -19.22 -2.00 -41.43
CA ILE A 755 -19.39 -1.10 -40.28
C ILE A 755 -20.87 -0.79 -40.13
N THR A 756 -21.43 -1.04 -38.94
CA THR A 756 -22.87 -0.82 -38.69
C THR A 756 -23.10 0.01 -37.43
N ALA A 757 -23.91 1.06 -37.55
CA ALA A 757 -24.36 1.95 -36.48
C ALA A 757 -25.86 2.22 -36.62
N ASN A 758 -26.64 1.18 -36.82
CA ASN A 758 -28.07 1.23 -37.03
C ASN A 758 -28.86 1.41 -35.72
N GLY A 759 -30.03 2.03 -35.79
CA GLY A 759 -30.97 2.07 -34.66
C GLY A 759 -31.58 0.69 -34.34
N GLY A 760 -31.97 0.51 -33.08
CA GLY A 760 -32.65 -0.69 -32.59
C GLY A 760 -34.10 -0.81 -33.05
N ARG A 761 -34.61 -2.04 -33.12
CA ARG A 761 -35.99 -2.37 -33.49
C ARG A 761 -36.99 -2.08 -32.37
N PHE A 762 -38.19 -1.62 -32.72
CA PHE A 762 -39.34 -1.41 -31.81
C PHE A 762 -39.86 -2.69 -31.11
N ASN A 763 -40.62 -2.53 -30.00
CA ASN A 763 -41.34 -3.59 -29.25
C ASN A 763 -42.86 -3.54 -29.54
N THR A 764 -43.54 -4.69 -29.52
CA THR A 764 -45.00 -4.80 -29.75
C THR A 764 -45.86 -4.26 -28.61
N ASP A 765 -45.31 -4.18 -27.38
CA ASP A 765 -46.09 -3.90 -26.16
C ASP A 765 -45.90 -2.48 -25.57
N GLY A 766 -45.10 -1.59 -26.21
CA GLY A 766 -44.96 -0.17 -25.84
C GLY A 766 -43.63 0.48 -26.28
N PRO A 767 -43.47 1.83 -26.13
CA PRO A 767 -43.93 2.79 -27.14
C PRO A 767 -43.29 2.59 -28.53
N PHE A 768 -44.09 2.88 -29.56
CA PHE A 768 -43.89 2.51 -30.97
C PHE A 768 -42.85 3.35 -31.74
N THR A 769 -41.65 3.57 -31.21
CA THR A 769 -40.60 4.34 -31.89
C THR A 769 -39.44 3.44 -32.33
N GLY A 770 -38.89 3.61 -33.53
CA GLY A 770 -37.62 3.01 -33.95
C GLY A 770 -36.42 3.84 -33.49
N GLY A 771 -35.27 3.20 -33.23
CA GLY A 771 -34.05 3.90 -32.83
C GLY A 771 -33.47 4.77 -33.95
N ASN A 772 -32.74 5.83 -33.60
CA ASN A 772 -32.05 6.68 -34.58
C ASN A 772 -30.85 5.95 -35.20
N GLY A 773 -30.47 6.34 -36.41
CA GLY A 773 -29.17 6.00 -36.97
C GLY A 773 -28.03 6.66 -36.20
N GLY A 774 -26.87 6.00 -36.15
CA GLY A 774 -25.68 6.46 -35.44
C GLY A 774 -24.77 7.33 -36.30
N VAL A 775 -23.55 7.56 -35.80
CA VAL A 775 -22.53 8.38 -36.46
C VAL A 775 -21.30 7.53 -36.72
N ILE A 776 -20.78 7.55 -37.94
CA ILE A 776 -19.53 6.89 -38.33
C ILE A 776 -18.60 7.95 -38.91
N ASN A 777 -17.52 8.26 -38.19
CA ASN A 777 -16.47 9.17 -38.62
C ASN A 777 -15.19 8.38 -38.87
N VAL A 778 -14.66 8.45 -40.09
CA VAL A 778 -13.38 7.84 -40.45
C VAL A 778 -12.45 8.94 -40.97
N THR A 779 -11.28 9.05 -40.36
CA THR A 779 -10.17 9.86 -40.85
C THR A 779 -8.96 8.96 -41.07
N ALA A 780 -8.47 8.87 -42.30
CA ALA A 780 -7.29 8.07 -42.66
C ALA A 780 -6.22 8.93 -43.34
N ALA A 781 -4.95 8.60 -43.13
CA ALA A 781 -3.83 9.18 -43.86
C ALA A 781 -3.75 8.63 -45.28
N GLY A 782 -3.94 7.30 -45.42
CA GLY A 782 -3.96 6.56 -46.67
C GLY A 782 -5.36 6.41 -47.30
N PRO A 783 -5.51 5.48 -48.26
CA PRO A 783 -6.75 5.31 -49.02
C PRO A 783 -7.88 4.73 -48.17
N ILE A 784 -9.12 5.10 -48.47
CA ILE A 784 -10.32 4.47 -47.89
C ILE A 784 -11.05 3.72 -49.00
N GLU A 785 -11.18 2.41 -48.87
CA GLU A 785 -11.80 1.53 -49.86
C GLU A 785 -13.05 0.83 -49.29
N ILE A 786 -14.22 1.09 -49.88
CA ILE A 786 -15.50 0.54 -49.43
C ILE A 786 -16.00 -0.49 -50.45
N GLY A 787 -15.57 -1.75 -50.28
CA GLY A 787 -16.01 -2.92 -51.04
C GLY A 787 -17.22 -3.65 -50.42
N ALA A 788 -17.60 -3.33 -49.19
CA ALA A 788 -18.73 -3.90 -48.46
C ALA A 788 -19.58 -2.81 -47.77
N PRO A 789 -20.80 -3.14 -47.29
CA PRO A 789 -21.73 -2.13 -46.80
C PRO A 789 -21.27 -1.38 -45.54
N ILE A 790 -21.59 -0.08 -45.50
CA ILE A 790 -21.61 0.75 -44.29
C ILE A 790 -23.05 1.20 -44.04
N GLU A 791 -23.57 0.96 -42.83
CA GLU A 791 -24.96 1.28 -42.50
C GLU A 791 -25.07 2.07 -41.19
N ALA A 792 -25.74 3.22 -41.23
CA ALA A 792 -26.09 4.02 -40.06
C ALA A 792 -27.55 4.48 -40.12
N SER A 793 -28.46 3.59 -40.51
CA SER A 793 -29.87 3.91 -40.71
C SER A 793 -30.71 3.68 -39.45
N THR A 794 -31.94 4.19 -39.45
CA THR A 794 -32.94 4.01 -38.39
C THR A 794 -33.30 2.55 -38.18
N GLY A 795 -33.75 2.21 -36.97
CA GLY A 795 -34.17 0.85 -36.63
C GLY A 795 -35.43 0.38 -37.36
N TYR A 796 -35.65 -0.93 -37.30
CA TYR A 796 -36.83 -1.55 -37.91
C TYR A 796 -38.11 -1.12 -37.17
N VAL A 797 -39.18 -0.90 -37.94
CA VAL A 797 -40.58 -0.66 -37.52
C VAL A 797 -41.51 -1.66 -38.21
N GLN A 798 -42.70 -1.91 -37.64
CA GLN A 798 -43.72 -2.80 -38.23
C GLN A 798 -44.87 -1.99 -38.85
N PRO A 799 -45.47 -2.43 -39.96
CA PRO A 799 -46.71 -1.82 -40.46
C PRO A 799 -47.85 -1.94 -39.44
N PRO A 800 -48.70 -0.91 -39.23
CA PRO A 800 -48.84 0.31 -40.02
C PRO A 800 -48.08 1.54 -39.48
N PHE A 801 -47.14 1.40 -38.53
CA PHE A 801 -46.50 2.54 -37.86
C PHE A 801 -45.75 3.44 -38.84
N ASP A 802 -45.88 4.76 -38.65
CA ASP A 802 -45.27 5.81 -39.46
C ASP A 802 -43.72 5.71 -39.50
N PRO A 803 -43.03 6.47 -40.37
CA PRO A 803 -41.59 6.57 -40.28
C PRO A 803 -41.13 6.99 -38.87
N HIS A 804 -40.05 6.39 -38.35
CA HIS A 804 -39.50 6.66 -37.02
C HIS A 804 -37.96 6.71 -37.04
N GLY A 805 -37.40 7.43 -36.07
CA GLY A 805 -35.95 7.64 -35.93
C GLY A 805 -35.40 8.65 -36.94
N ASN A 806 -34.32 9.33 -36.55
CA ASN A 806 -33.56 10.20 -37.44
C ASN A 806 -32.54 9.37 -38.24
N GLY A 807 -32.31 9.72 -39.50
CA GLY A 807 -31.19 9.18 -40.27
C GLY A 807 -29.84 9.47 -39.61
N GLY A 808 -28.86 8.59 -39.81
CA GLY A 808 -27.51 8.73 -39.25
C GLY A 808 -26.56 9.54 -40.11
N ILE A 809 -25.27 9.43 -39.79
CA ILE A 809 -24.18 10.19 -40.42
C ILE A 809 -23.02 9.26 -40.75
N VAL A 810 -22.48 9.37 -41.97
CA VAL A 810 -21.22 8.74 -42.38
C VAL A 810 -20.30 9.80 -42.96
N ASN A 811 -19.18 10.06 -42.30
CA ASN A 811 -18.14 10.97 -42.75
C ASN A 811 -16.84 10.19 -43.02
N LEU A 812 -16.38 10.18 -44.27
CA LEU A 812 -15.12 9.55 -44.67
C LEU A 812 -14.15 10.64 -45.15
N THR A 813 -13.00 10.75 -44.49
CA THR A 813 -11.95 11.71 -44.85
C THR A 813 -10.63 10.98 -45.06
N SER A 814 -10.15 10.93 -46.30
CA SER A 814 -8.74 10.62 -46.58
C SER A 814 -7.97 11.92 -46.70
N THR A 815 -6.98 12.12 -45.82
CA THR A 815 -6.27 13.41 -45.72
C THR A 815 -5.34 13.66 -46.89
N ASN A 816 -4.66 12.62 -47.40
CA ASN A 816 -3.68 12.74 -48.47
C ASN A 816 -3.86 11.73 -49.62
N ASP A 817 -4.87 10.85 -49.56
CA ASP A 817 -5.07 9.79 -50.54
C ASP A 817 -6.54 9.65 -50.98
N SER A 818 -6.85 8.60 -51.74
CA SER A 818 -8.14 8.42 -52.39
C SER A 818 -9.22 7.85 -51.49
N ILE A 819 -10.48 8.14 -51.83
CA ILE A 819 -11.64 7.38 -51.36
C ILE A 819 -12.21 6.62 -52.56
N ALA A 820 -12.31 5.29 -52.46
CA ALA A 820 -12.98 4.44 -53.43
C ALA A 820 -14.22 3.80 -52.79
N VAL A 821 -15.37 3.89 -53.43
CA VAL A 821 -16.60 3.20 -53.03
C VAL A 821 -17.01 2.28 -54.16
N ASN A 822 -17.30 1.03 -53.82
CA ASN A 822 -17.75 -0.02 -54.73
C ASN A 822 -19.00 -0.74 -54.20
N SER A 823 -19.55 -0.27 -53.08
CA SER A 823 -20.66 -0.89 -52.35
C SER A 823 -21.62 0.17 -51.81
N ARG A 824 -22.53 -0.23 -50.91
CA ARG A 824 -23.57 0.63 -50.35
C ARG A 824 -23.11 1.36 -49.09
N ILE A 825 -23.39 2.67 -49.04
CA ILE A 825 -23.42 3.47 -47.81
C ILE A 825 -24.85 3.96 -47.61
N GLU A 826 -25.52 3.50 -46.54
CA GLU A 826 -26.91 3.84 -46.25
C GLU A 826 -27.07 4.49 -44.87
N VAL A 827 -27.62 5.71 -44.83
CA VAL A 827 -27.78 6.51 -43.61
C VAL A 827 -29.23 6.80 -43.25
N SER A 828 -30.17 6.52 -44.16
CA SER A 828 -31.60 6.53 -43.89
C SER A 828 -32.33 5.64 -44.91
N SER A 829 -33.48 5.09 -44.53
CA SER A 829 -34.19 4.07 -45.30
C SER A 829 -35.65 4.45 -45.56
N ALA A 830 -36.21 3.92 -46.65
CA ALA A 830 -37.60 4.13 -47.08
C ALA A 830 -38.23 2.84 -47.64
N ASP A 831 -38.13 1.74 -46.89
CA ASP A 831 -38.57 0.41 -47.33
C ASP A 831 -40.06 0.38 -47.75
N ARG A 832 -40.31 -0.11 -48.97
CA ARG A 832 -41.66 -0.21 -49.57
C ARG A 832 -42.46 -1.43 -49.10
N GLY A 833 -43.76 -1.43 -49.42
CA GLY A 833 -44.74 -2.27 -48.76
C GLY A 833 -44.92 -3.74 -49.18
N SER A 834 -44.34 -4.67 -48.41
CA SER A 834 -44.85 -6.05 -48.19
C SER A 834 -44.17 -6.81 -47.01
N ALA A 835 -43.02 -6.35 -46.52
CA ALA A 835 -42.31 -7.00 -45.40
C ALA A 835 -42.97 -6.75 -44.02
N LYS A 836 -42.88 -7.75 -43.12
CA LYS A 836 -43.36 -7.67 -41.72
C LYS A 836 -42.56 -6.66 -40.86
N LEU A 837 -41.31 -6.38 -41.23
CA LEU A 837 -40.43 -5.38 -40.62
C LEU A 837 -39.80 -4.55 -41.73
N ARG A 838 -39.71 -3.24 -41.51
CA ARG A 838 -39.24 -2.25 -42.50
C ARG A 838 -38.44 -1.15 -41.82
N ARG A 839 -37.46 -0.57 -42.48
CA ARG A 839 -36.80 0.67 -42.04
C ARG A 839 -37.40 1.86 -42.79
N ARG A 840 -37.96 2.81 -42.03
CA ARG A 840 -38.53 4.06 -42.56
C ARG A 840 -38.11 5.22 -41.66
N SER A 841 -37.21 6.07 -42.14
CA SER A 841 -36.66 7.17 -41.36
C SER A 841 -37.56 8.41 -41.38
N THR A 842 -37.59 9.17 -40.29
CA THR A 842 -38.33 10.45 -40.20
C THR A 842 -37.60 11.61 -40.87
N THR A 843 -36.27 11.60 -40.79
CA THR A 843 -35.37 12.54 -41.44
C THR A 843 -34.40 11.78 -42.32
N GLY A 844 -33.90 12.39 -43.39
CA GLY A 844 -32.79 11.82 -44.15
C GLY A 844 -31.48 11.92 -43.36
N GLY A 845 -30.55 11.01 -43.65
CA GLY A 845 -29.20 11.02 -43.07
C GLY A 845 -28.17 11.78 -43.91
N ASN A 846 -26.94 11.89 -43.40
CA ASN A 846 -25.85 12.61 -44.07
C ASN A 846 -24.70 11.68 -44.46
N ILE A 847 -24.25 11.78 -45.71
CA ILE A 847 -23.02 11.15 -46.20
C ILE A 847 -22.06 12.27 -46.61
N ALA A 848 -20.82 12.23 -46.14
CA ALA A 848 -19.76 13.15 -46.57
C ALA A 848 -18.48 12.38 -46.91
N LEU A 849 -17.99 12.58 -48.13
CA LEU A 849 -16.72 12.04 -48.60
C LEU A 849 -15.76 13.20 -48.85
N LYS A 850 -14.55 13.14 -48.29
CA LYS A 850 -13.51 14.15 -48.50
C LYS A 850 -12.16 13.51 -48.79
N SER A 851 -11.53 13.88 -49.91
CA SER A 851 -10.16 13.47 -50.23
C SER A 851 -9.25 14.66 -50.49
N GLY A 852 -8.08 14.64 -49.84
CA GLY A 852 -6.99 15.58 -50.07
C GLY A 852 -5.94 15.12 -51.09
N LYS A 853 -6.16 14.01 -51.81
CA LYS A 853 -5.17 13.46 -52.75
C LYS A 853 -4.70 14.51 -53.75
N PRO A 854 -3.39 14.80 -53.85
CA PRO A 854 -2.88 15.95 -54.61
C PRO A 854 -3.00 15.78 -56.13
N THR A 855 -2.84 14.56 -56.64
CA THR A 855 -2.87 14.22 -58.08
C THR A 855 -3.54 12.86 -58.31
N GLY A 856 -4.03 12.62 -59.53
CA GLY A 856 -4.73 11.39 -59.89
C GLY A 856 -6.16 11.34 -59.35
N VAL A 857 -6.75 10.14 -59.24
CA VAL A 857 -8.16 9.99 -58.80
C VAL A 857 -8.24 10.11 -57.27
N ALA A 858 -8.82 11.20 -56.78
CA ALA A 858 -9.04 11.50 -55.37
C ALA A 858 -10.29 10.82 -54.82
N ILE A 859 -11.37 10.77 -55.61
CA ILE A 859 -12.61 10.09 -55.22
C ILE A 859 -13.07 9.25 -56.41
N ASN A 860 -13.38 7.98 -56.17
CA ASN A 860 -13.89 7.07 -57.18
C ASN A 860 -15.14 6.35 -56.66
N LEU A 861 -16.30 6.63 -57.25
CA LEU A 861 -17.49 5.81 -57.08
C LEU A 861 -17.63 4.91 -58.32
N SER A 862 -17.63 3.59 -58.12
CA SER A 862 -17.93 2.64 -59.20
C SER A 862 -19.40 2.71 -59.63
N ASN A 863 -19.73 2.02 -60.72
CA ASN A 863 -21.10 1.82 -61.16
C ASN A 863 -21.96 0.94 -60.23
N THR A 864 -21.35 0.21 -59.29
CA THR A 864 -22.04 -0.56 -58.23
C THR A 864 -22.19 0.23 -56.93
N SER A 865 -21.67 1.45 -56.87
CA SER A 865 -21.78 2.30 -55.68
C SER A 865 -23.21 2.74 -55.42
N GLU A 866 -23.60 2.74 -54.16
CA GLU A 866 -24.88 3.28 -53.73
C GLU A 866 -24.67 4.21 -52.51
N LEU A 867 -24.85 5.52 -52.69
CA LEU A 867 -24.86 6.50 -51.60
C LEU A 867 -26.30 6.88 -51.31
N LEU A 868 -26.85 6.35 -50.21
CA LEU A 868 -28.29 6.33 -49.95
C LEU A 868 -28.66 7.10 -48.68
N SER A 869 -29.30 8.25 -48.87
CA SER A 869 -30.07 8.98 -47.87
C SER A 869 -31.54 8.97 -48.31
N LEU A 870 -32.18 7.82 -48.08
CA LEU A 870 -33.54 7.55 -48.57
C LEU A 870 -34.57 8.11 -47.60
N LEU A 871 -35.70 8.55 -48.14
CA LEU A 871 -36.76 9.12 -47.33
C LEU A 871 -38.14 8.91 -47.96
N ASP A 872 -39.06 8.31 -47.19
CA ASP A 872 -40.44 8.12 -47.62
C ASP A 872 -41.11 9.48 -47.90
N ALA A 873 -41.95 9.56 -48.92
CA ALA A 873 -42.68 10.79 -49.24
C ALA A 873 -43.53 11.28 -48.05
N ALA A 874 -44.02 10.37 -47.21
CA ALA A 874 -44.80 10.66 -46.01
C ALA A 874 -43.94 11.00 -44.78
N ALA A 875 -42.61 10.93 -44.84
CA ALA A 875 -41.77 11.22 -43.69
C ALA A 875 -41.87 12.71 -43.27
N PRO A 876 -41.98 13.03 -41.97
CA PRO A 876 -42.30 14.39 -41.53
C PRO A 876 -41.10 15.35 -41.53
N GLY A 877 -39.87 14.84 -41.41
CA GLY A 877 -38.67 15.66 -41.27
C GLY A 877 -37.99 16.02 -42.59
N PRO A 878 -36.89 16.79 -42.55
CA PRO A 878 -36.18 17.22 -43.75
C PRO A 878 -35.49 16.05 -44.46
N GLY A 879 -35.20 16.26 -45.76
CA GLY A 879 -34.31 15.39 -46.52
C GLY A 879 -32.87 15.43 -46.02
N GLY A 880 -32.11 14.41 -46.39
CA GLY A 880 -30.71 14.29 -45.99
C GLY A 880 -29.75 14.93 -46.99
N LYS A 881 -28.47 14.62 -46.85
CA LYS A 881 -27.43 15.25 -47.65
C LYS A 881 -26.34 14.27 -48.06
N VAL A 882 -25.92 14.35 -49.32
CA VAL A 882 -24.70 13.68 -49.80
C VAL A 882 -23.71 14.75 -50.24
N THR A 883 -22.55 14.79 -49.61
CA THR A 883 -21.45 15.73 -49.92
C THR A 883 -20.25 14.97 -50.42
N ILE A 884 -19.67 15.39 -51.55
CA ILE A 884 -18.44 14.82 -52.09
C ILE A 884 -17.48 15.97 -52.35
N LEU A 885 -16.29 15.94 -51.75
CA LEU A 885 -15.33 17.02 -51.81
C LEU A 885 -13.91 16.51 -52.10
N ALA A 886 -13.39 16.84 -53.28
CA ALA A 886 -11.97 16.66 -53.60
C ALA A 886 -11.23 18.01 -53.56
N THR A 887 -10.02 18.05 -53.00
CA THR A 887 -9.30 19.31 -52.77
C THR A 887 -7.90 19.39 -53.38
N GLY A 888 -7.35 18.31 -53.93
CA GLY A 888 -6.01 18.30 -54.51
C GLY A 888 -5.89 19.16 -55.76
N ALA A 889 -4.75 19.81 -55.99
CA ALA A 889 -4.61 20.80 -57.05
C ALA A 889 -4.82 20.25 -58.48
N ASN A 890 -4.39 19.00 -58.72
CA ASN A 890 -4.43 18.34 -60.03
C ASN A 890 -5.03 16.92 -59.93
N SER A 891 -6.04 16.76 -59.07
CA SER A 891 -6.75 15.49 -58.91
C SER A 891 -8.12 15.49 -59.61
N SER A 892 -8.74 14.31 -59.61
CA SER A 892 -10.06 14.09 -60.19
C SER A 892 -11.01 13.39 -59.22
N ALA A 893 -12.30 13.64 -59.39
CA ALA A 893 -13.38 12.90 -58.76
C ALA A 893 -14.20 12.19 -59.85
N SER A 894 -14.22 10.86 -59.85
CA SER A 894 -15.00 10.01 -60.76
C SER A 894 -16.24 9.50 -60.03
N ILE A 895 -17.42 9.93 -60.46
CA ILE A 895 -18.69 9.74 -59.76
C ILE A 895 -19.64 8.95 -60.67
N ASN A 896 -19.75 7.65 -60.41
CA ASN A 896 -20.69 6.75 -61.08
C ASN A 896 -21.63 6.09 -60.06
N GLY A 897 -22.51 5.23 -60.55
CA GLY A 897 -23.45 4.49 -59.71
C GLY A 897 -24.60 5.37 -59.23
N LYS A 898 -25.18 5.02 -58.09
CA LYS A 898 -26.42 5.59 -57.59
C LYS A 898 -26.19 6.51 -56.39
N ILE A 899 -26.75 7.71 -56.46
CA ILE A 899 -26.74 8.68 -55.36
C ILE A 899 -28.15 9.19 -55.13
N VAL A 900 -28.69 8.97 -53.93
CA VAL A 900 -30.05 9.40 -53.57
C VAL A 900 -30.02 10.22 -52.29
N ALA A 901 -30.51 11.45 -52.34
CA ALA A 901 -30.77 12.31 -51.19
C ALA A 901 -32.22 12.81 -51.27
N ASP A 902 -33.16 11.95 -50.90
CA ASP A 902 -34.59 12.23 -51.07
C ASP A 902 -35.02 13.47 -50.29
N ARG A 903 -35.68 14.40 -51.00
CA ARG A 903 -36.08 15.73 -50.47
C ARG A 903 -34.90 16.56 -49.92
N GLY A 904 -33.68 16.20 -50.33
CA GLY A 904 -32.42 16.68 -49.78
C GLY A 904 -31.48 17.24 -50.85
N THR A 905 -30.19 17.30 -50.51
CA THR A 905 -29.15 17.89 -51.38
C THR A 905 -28.04 16.89 -51.72
N ILE A 906 -27.67 16.85 -53.00
CA ILE A 906 -26.40 16.29 -53.48
C ILE A 906 -25.48 17.47 -53.80
N ASP A 907 -24.32 17.56 -53.13
CA ASP A 907 -23.32 18.62 -53.29
C ASP A 907 -21.95 18.00 -53.61
N ILE A 908 -21.53 18.08 -54.88
CA ILE A 908 -20.28 17.52 -55.39
C ILE A 908 -19.35 18.67 -55.76
N ARG A 909 -18.17 18.72 -55.16
CA ARG A 909 -17.22 19.82 -55.33
C ARG A 909 -15.80 19.32 -55.57
N HIS A 910 -15.10 20.08 -56.39
CA HIS A 910 -13.66 19.99 -56.53
C HIS A 910 -13.06 21.38 -56.42
N SER A 911 -12.20 21.61 -55.42
CA SER A 911 -11.64 22.94 -55.14
C SER A 911 -10.21 23.16 -55.63
N GLY A 912 -9.54 22.11 -56.13
CA GLY A 912 -8.22 22.22 -56.75
C GLY A 912 -8.20 23.09 -58.01
N ASP A 913 -7.09 23.80 -58.25
CA ASP A 913 -6.94 24.76 -59.35
C ASP A 913 -7.22 24.16 -60.74
N SER A 914 -6.72 22.94 -60.99
CA SER A 914 -7.00 22.14 -62.20
C SER A 914 -7.88 20.93 -61.90
N GLY A 915 -8.77 21.08 -60.93
CA GLY A 915 -9.64 20.02 -60.45
C GLY A 915 -10.60 19.47 -61.50
N GLN A 916 -10.73 18.15 -61.59
CA GLN A 916 -11.60 17.50 -62.55
C GLN A 916 -12.75 16.74 -61.85
N ILE A 917 -13.96 16.85 -62.38
CA ILE A 917 -15.11 16.04 -61.97
C ILE A 917 -15.62 15.30 -63.20
N PHE A 918 -15.78 13.99 -63.07
CA PHE A 918 -16.45 13.13 -64.05
C PHE A 918 -17.74 12.61 -63.42
N LEU A 919 -18.89 12.99 -63.99
CA LEU A 919 -20.20 12.45 -63.63
C LEU A 919 -20.62 11.45 -64.69
N GLY A 920 -20.57 10.16 -64.38
CA GLY A 920 -20.63 9.13 -65.40
C GLY A 920 -19.40 9.15 -66.32
N GLY A 921 -19.34 8.16 -67.21
CA GLY A 921 -18.35 7.99 -68.25
C GLY A 921 -18.99 7.93 -69.64
N PRO A 922 -18.15 7.82 -70.69
CA PRO A 922 -18.61 7.78 -72.08
C PRO A 922 -19.23 6.43 -72.48
N GLY A 923 -18.98 5.34 -71.73
CA GLY A 923 -19.57 4.03 -71.95
C GLY A 923 -20.87 3.80 -71.17
N GLU A 924 -21.70 2.85 -71.60
CA GLU A 924 -22.97 2.53 -70.90
C GLU A 924 -22.76 1.93 -69.50
N ALA A 925 -21.61 1.31 -69.25
CA ALA A 925 -21.28 0.72 -67.95
C ALA A 925 -20.94 1.75 -66.87
N ASP A 926 -20.58 2.98 -67.27
CA ASP A 926 -20.16 4.08 -66.40
C ASP A 926 -21.30 5.11 -66.27
N HIS A 927 -22.49 4.69 -65.85
CA HIS A 927 -23.60 5.63 -65.72
C HIS A 927 -23.68 6.21 -64.30
N ILE A 928 -24.24 7.42 -64.19
CA ILE A 928 -24.65 8.03 -62.92
C ILE A 928 -26.19 8.08 -62.83
N GLU A 929 -26.73 7.71 -61.67
CA GLU A 929 -28.14 7.89 -61.32
C GLU A 929 -28.22 8.73 -60.04
N ALA A 930 -28.44 10.05 -60.19
CA ALA A 930 -28.54 10.98 -59.07
C ALA A 930 -29.96 11.51 -58.90
N HIS A 931 -30.52 11.37 -57.70
CA HIS A 931 -31.85 11.88 -57.35
C HIS A 931 -31.82 12.70 -56.05
N ALA A 932 -32.26 13.95 -56.11
CA ALA A 932 -32.39 14.83 -54.94
C ALA A 932 -33.43 15.94 -55.16
N ASP A 933 -33.68 16.77 -54.14
CA ASP A 933 -34.37 18.05 -54.37
C ASP A 933 -33.43 19.04 -55.07
N VAL A 934 -32.21 19.13 -54.55
CA VAL A 934 -31.15 20.01 -55.04
C VAL A 934 -29.94 19.18 -55.46
N ILE A 935 -29.45 19.39 -56.68
CA ILE A 935 -28.17 18.85 -57.16
C ILE A 935 -27.23 20.01 -57.51
N LYS A 936 -26.07 20.07 -56.86
CA LYS A 936 -25.02 21.06 -57.09
C LYS A 936 -23.72 20.33 -57.42
N VAL A 937 -23.13 20.63 -58.58
CA VAL A 937 -21.84 20.09 -58.99
C VAL A 937 -20.92 21.22 -59.44
N GLY A 938 -19.73 21.34 -58.85
CA GLY A 938 -18.81 22.44 -59.10
C GLY A 938 -17.35 22.03 -59.17
N ALA A 939 -16.72 22.17 -60.34
CA ALA A 939 -15.27 22.16 -60.50
C ALA A 939 -14.75 23.61 -60.37
N LEU A 940 -14.41 24.02 -59.15
CA LEU A 940 -14.36 25.44 -58.77
C LEU A 940 -12.99 26.12 -58.98
N GLY A 941 -11.95 25.38 -59.37
CA GLY A 941 -10.63 25.94 -59.67
C GLY A 941 -10.60 26.79 -60.94
N ASN A 942 -9.54 27.59 -61.13
CA ASN A 942 -9.41 28.46 -62.31
C ASN A 942 -9.41 27.67 -63.62
N ASN A 943 -8.84 26.47 -63.60
CA ASN A 943 -8.74 25.52 -64.71
C ASN A 943 -9.65 24.30 -64.49
N GLY A 944 -10.72 24.46 -63.69
CA GLY A 944 -11.63 23.36 -63.36
C GLY A 944 -12.30 22.74 -64.59
N VAL A 945 -12.47 21.43 -64.59
CA VAL A 945 -13.18 20.71 -65.67
C VAL A 945 -14.29 19.86 -65.07
N LEU A 946 -15.53 20.10 -65.49
CA LEU A 946 -16.67 19.23 -65.23
C LEU A 946 -17.02 18.47 -66.51
N THR A 947 -16.89 17.16 -66.48
CA THR A 947 -17.27 16.27 -67.57
C THR A 947 -18.50 15.46 -67.17
N VAL A 948 -19.52 15.46 -68.02
CA VAL A 948 -20.80 14.79 -67.81
C VAL A 948 -20.96 13.75 -68.92
N GLY A 949 -20.97 12.48 -68.54
CA GLY A 949 -21.17 11.32 -69.38
C GLY A 949 -22.60 10.78 -69.30
N ASN A 950 -22.76 9.47 -69.49
CA ASN A 950 -24.08 8.82 -69.50
C ASN A 950 -24.76 8.87 -68.13
N GLY A 951 -26.06 9.15 -68.10
CA GLY A 951 -26.83 9.03 -66.86
C GLY A 951 -28.07 9.92 -66.73
N LEU A 952 -28.62 9.91 -65.51
CA LEU A 952 -29.76 10.70 -65.09
C LEU A 952 -29.37 11.55 -63.87
N LEU A 953 -29.48 12.87 -64.01
CA LEU A 953 -29.40 13.82 -62.90
C LEU A 953 -30.79 14.43 -62.69
N SER A 954 -31.53 13.99 -61.68
CA SER A 954 -32.91 14.41 -61.43
C SER A 954 -33.01 15.24 -60.16
N ALA A 955 -33.35 16.52 -60.32
CA ALA A 955 -33.58 17.44 -59.21
C ALA A 955 -35.01 18.01 -59.26
N ASN A 956 -35.59 18.29 -58.09
CA ASN A 956 -36.95 18.84 -58.01
C ASN A 956 -36.98 20.38 -57.94
N THR A 957 -36.02 21.01 -57.26
CA THR A 957 -35.94 22.49 -57.16
C THR A 957 -34.81 23.07 -58.00
N THR A 958 -33.57 22.59 -57.85
CA THR A 958 -32.40 23.20 -58.52
C THR A 958 -31.37 22.17 -58.96
N LEU A 959 -30.89 22.28 -60.20
CA LEU A 959 -29.75 21.54 -60.75
C LEU A 959 -28.70 22.54 -61.25
N LYS A 960 -27.52 22.57 -60.62
CA LYS A 960 -26.39 23.44 -60.96
C LYS A 960 -25.19 22.60 -61.43
N LEU A 961 -24.71 22.83 -62.65
CA LEU A 961 -23.46 22.28 -63.21
C LEU A 961 -22.48 23.42 -63.48
N TYR A 962 -21.40 23.50 -62.70
CA TYR A 962 -20.54 24.68 -62.62
C TYR A 962 -19.07 24.35 -62.85
N SER A 963 -18.42 25.18 -63.67
CA SER A 963 -16.96 25.34 -63.74
C SER A 963 -16.62 26.81 -64.01
N PRO A 964 -16.75 27.69 -62.99
CA PRO A 964 -16.79 29.15 -63.19
C PRO A 964 -15.40 29.79 -63.30
N GLY A 965 -14.31 29.02 -63.17
CA GLY A 965 -12.95 29.51 -63.30
C GLY A 965 -12.67 30.21 -64.63
N SER A 966 -11.62 31.03 -64.69
CA SER A 966 -11.24 31.78 -65.90
C SER A 966 -11.04 30.90 -67.13
N ASN A 967 -10.59 29.65 -66.94
CA ASN A 967 -10.45 28.62 -67.97
C ASN A 967 -11.41 27.43 -67.73
N GLY A 968 -12.41 27.61 -66.86
CA GLY A 968 -13.31 26.56 -66.44
C GLY A 968 -14.16 26.02 -67.59
N THR A 969 -14.26 24.70 -67.70
CA THR A 969 -14.96 24.02 -68.80
C THR A 969 -16.02 23.05 -68.29
N VAL A 970 -17.20 23.07 -68.91
CA VAL A 970 -18.25 22.03 -68.77
C VAL A 970 -18.36 21.25 -70.07
N ASN A 971 -18.15 19.94 -70.03
CA ASN A 971 -18.15 19.03 -71.18
C ASN A 971 -19.28 18.01 -71.06
N PHE A 972 -20.11 17.89 -72.09
CA PHE A 972 -21.04 16.76 -72.25
C PHE A 972 -20.46 15.80 -73.29
N VAL A 973 -20.09 14.60 -72.85
CA VAL A 973 -19.33 13.62 -73.65
C VAL A 973 -20.15 12.39 -74.04
N ALA A 974 -21.33 12.21 -73.45
CA ALA A 974 -22.30 11.19 -73.81
C ALA A 974 -23.72 11.65 -73.46
N ASP A 975 -24.74 10.89 -73.88
CA ASP A 975 -26.14 11.27 -73.72
C ASP A 975 -26.52 11.29 -72.24
N VAL A 976 -27.06 12.42 -71.79
CA VAL A 976 -27.44 12.61 -70.39
C VAL A 976 -28.84 13.21 -70.29
N THR A 977 -29.60 12.77 -69.29
CA THR A 977 -30.86 13.41 -68.92
C THR A 977 -30.66 14.29 -67.71
N LEU A 978 -30.86 15.59 -67.88
CA LEU A 978 -31.03 16.53 -66.79
C LEU A 978 -32.52 16.58 -66.45
N GLY A 979 -32.96 15.66 -65.60
CA GLY A 979 -34.35 15.34 -65.28
C GLY A 979 -34.96 16.19 -64.16
N GLY A 980 -36.20 15.85 -63.78
CA GLY A 980 -36.96 16.52 -62.73
C GLY A 980 -37.50 17.91 -63.10
N ALA A 981 -38.29 18.50 -62.19
CA ALA A 981 -38.97 19.78 -62.37
C ALA A 981 -38.09 21.00 -62.05
N SER A 982 -36.80 20.79 -61.72
CA SER A 982 -35.90 21.84 -61.26
C SER A 982 -35.66 22.95 -62.28
N THR A 983 -35.16 24.07 -61.78
CA THR A 983 -34.36 24.97 -62.62
C THR A 983 -33.02 24.29 -62.97
N LYS A 984 -32.59 24.38 -64.23
CA LYS A 984 -31.30 23.83 -64.68
C LYS A 984 -30.36 24.95 -65.08
N ILE A 985 -29.20 25.02 -64.42
CA ILE A 985 -28.19 26.06 -64.63
C ILE A 985 -26.87 25.40 -65.00
N ILE A 986 -26.34 25.77 -66.16
CA ILE A 986 -25.05 25.31 -66.68
C ILE A 986 -24.15 26.54 -66.79
N ALA A 987 -23.05 26.58 -66.05
CA ALA A 987 -22.16 27.74 -66.02
C ALA A 987 -20.69 27.34 -66.16
N GLY A 988 -20.01 27.88 -67.16
CA GLY A 988 -18.55 27.76 -67.30
C GLY A 988 -17.99 28.66 -68.39
N ASN A 989 -16.69 28.95 -68.38
CA ASN A 989 -16.08 29.80 -69.41
C ASN A 989 -16.25 29.19 -70.80
N THR A 990 -16.17 27.86 -70.89
CA THR A 990 -16.53 27.08 -72.07
C THR A 990 -17.56 26.01 -71.73
N VAL A 991 -18.60 25.88 -72.55
CA VAL A 991 -19.58 24.80 -72.49
C VAL A 991 -19.54 24.05 -73.81
N ASN A 992 -19.21 22.77 -73.76
CA ASN A 992 -19.07 21.90 -74.92
C ASN A 992 -20.13 20.79 -74.89
N ILE A 993 -20.85 20.59 -75.99
CA ILE A 993 -21.61 19.35 -76.23
C ILE A 993 -20.93 18.63 -77.38
N PHE A 994 -20.39 17.44 -77.12
CA PHE A 994 -19.57 16.71 -78.09
C PHE A 994 -20.41 16.23 -79.29
N ASN A 995 -19.75 15.93 -80.41
CA ASN A 995 -20.44 15.57 -81.64
C ASN A 995 -21.33 14.33 -81.45
N GLY A 996 -22.58 14.42 -81.87
CA GLY A 996 -23.57 13.33 -81.72
C GLY A 996 -24.17 13.19 -80.32
N VAL A 997 -23.76 14.00 -79.33
CA VAL A 997 -24.30 13.95 -77.96
C VAL A 997 -25.58 14.76 -77.83
N ILE A 998 -26.57 14.19 -77.13
CA ILE A 998 -27.85 14.81 -76.81
C ILE A 998 -27.94 15.04 -75.29
N VAL A 999 -28.09 16.30 -74.90
CA VAL A 999 -28.42 16.69 -73.52
C VAL A 999 -29.93 16.88 -73.40
N THR A 1000 -30.60 15.89 -72.80
CA THR A 1000 -32.06 15.92 -72.67
C THR A 1000 -32.47 16.72 -71.44
N ILE A 1001 -33.17 17.84 -71.66
CA ILE A 1001 -33.71 18.68 -70.58
C ILE A 1001 -35.12 18.22 -70.24
N GLY A 1002 -35.26 17.54 -69.10
CA GLY A 1002 -36.55 17.13 -68.55
C GLY A 1002 -37.29 18.29 -67.86
N GLY A 1003 -38.61 18.17 -67.76
CA GLY A 1003 -39.48 19.21 -67.18
C GLY A 1003 -40.07 20.17 -68.22
N ARG A 1004 -40.69 21.26 -67.76
CA ARG A 1004 -41.31 22.28 -68.64
C ARG A 1004 -40.41 23.48 -68.96
N ALA A 1005 -39.37 23.72 -68.16
CA ALA A 1005 -38.51 24.88 -68.29
C ALA A 1005 -37.23 24.54 -69.07
N PRO A 1006 -36.81 25.36 -70.05
CA PRO A 1006 -35.52 25.21 -70.71
C PRO A 1006 -34.35 25.46 -69.75
N ALA A 1007 -33.19 24.89 -70.05
CA ALA A 1007 -31.96 25.13 -69.30
C ALA A 1007 -31.41 26.55 -69.50
N SER A 1008 -30.86 27.15 -68.45
CA SER A 1008 -30.13 28.43 -68.52
C SER A 1008 -28.64 28.16 -68.64
N VAL A 1009 -28.03 28.63 -69.72
CA VAL A 1009 -26.61 28.44 -70.03
C VAL A 1009 -25.88 29.77 -69.88
N PHE A 1010 -24.82 29.78 -69.07
CA PHE A 1010 -23.95 30.95 -68.85
C PHE A 1010 -22.53 30.61 -69.29
N THR A 1011 -22.10 31.16 -70.41
CA THR A 1011 -20.79 30.83 -71.01
C THR A 1011 -20.28 31.94 -71.92
N ASN A 1012 -18.96 32.06 -72.01
CA ASN A 1012 -18.32 32.91 -73.00
C ASN A 1012 -18.10 32.15 -74.33
N ASN A 1013 -18.09 30.82 -74.29
CA ASN A 1013 -17.88 29.95 -75.43
C ASN A 1013 -18.91 28.79 -75.43
N ALA A 1014 -19.99 28.95 -76.22
CA ALA A 1014 -21.08 27.98 -76.35
C ALA A 1014 -20.88 27.02 -77.53
N ASN A 1015 -20.08 25.97 -77.35
CA ASN A 1015 -19.65 25.05 -78.41
C ASN A 1015 -20.65 23.88 -78.59
N TYR A 1016 -21.77 24.16 -79.24
CA TYR A 1016 -22.81 23.19 -79.60
C TYR A 1016 -23.71 23.74 -80.73
N THR A 1017 -24.58 22.90 -81.28
CA THR A 1017 -25.53 23.26 -82.34
C THR A 1017 -26.91 23.59 -81.75
N GLY A 1018 -27.58 24.63 -82.28
CA GLY A 1018 -28.92 25.05 -81.82
C GLY A 1018 -28.89 25.87 -80.53
N PHE A 1019 -30.04 26.45 -80.15
CA PHE A 1019 -30.24 27.16 -78.87
C PHE A 1019 -29.17 28.23 -78.53
N GLY A 1020 -28.72 28.97 -79.55
CA GLY A 1020 -27.71 30.03 -79.41
C GLY A 1020 -26.26 29.55 -79.31
N GLY A 1021 -25.98 28.27 -79.55
CA GLY A 1021 -24.62 27.74 -79.71
C GLY A 1021 -23.96 28.20 -81.01
N ASN A 1022 -22.62 28.20 -81.05
CA ASN A 1022 -21.83 28.69 -82.19
C ASN A 1022 -21.65 27.68 -83.34
N GLY A 1023 -22.22 26.47 -83.23
CA GLY A 1023 -22.18 25.44 -84.27
C GLY A 1023 -20.81 24.76 -84.46
N SER A 1024 -19.82 25.03 -83.61
CA SER A 1024 -18.50 24.39 -83.68
C SER A 1024 -18.51 22.88 -83.40
N ARG A 1025 -19.62 22.36 -82.85
CA ARG A 1025 -19.87 20.95 -82.57
C ARG A 1025 -21.31 20.57 -82.91
N THR A 1026 -21.55 19.32 -83.29
CA THR A 1026 -22.88 18.83 -83.71
C THR A 1026 -23.78 18.39 -82.56
N GLY A 1027 -23.25 18.32 -81.32
CA GLY A 1027 -24.05 18.03 -80.13
C GLY A 1027 -25.10 19.12 -79.85
N THR A 1028 -26.21 18.75 -79.22
CA THR A 1028 -27.37 19.65 -79.05
C THR A 1028 -28.16 19.36 -77.76
N PHE A 1029 -29.06 20.28 -77.40
CA PHE A 1029 -30.08 20.07 -76.38
C PHE A 1029 -31.36 19.45 -76.96
N ALA A 1030 -32.05 18.66 -76.17
CA ALA A 1030 -33.37 18.09 -76.48
C ALA A 1030 -34.37 18.31 -75.32
N GLY A 1031 -35.60 17.80 -75.48
CA GLY A 1031 -36.67 17.99 -74.49
C GLY A 1031 -37.14 19.45 -74.43
N ALA A 1032 -37.13 20.06 -73.25
CA ALA A 1032 -37.44 21.49 -73.09
C ALA A 1032 -36.39 22.42 -73.74
N GLY A 1033 -35.23 21.90 -74.14
CA GLY A 1033 -34.17 22.67 -74.79
C GLY A 1033 -33.44 23.64 -73.83
N ALA A 1034 -32.74 24.62 -74.39
CA ALA A 1034 -32.00 25.64 -73.64
C ALA A 1034 -32.38 27.07 -74.09
N ASN A 1035 -32.24 28.03 -73.19
CA ASN A 1035 -32.29 29.45 -73.55
C ASN A 1035 -31.00 29.85 -74.29
N ASN A 1036 -31.04 30.96 -75.03
CA ASN A 1036 -29.81 31.53 -75.61
C ASN A 1036 -28.79 31.81 -74.49
N PRO A 1037 -27.50 31.50 -74.70
CA PRO A 1037 -26.49 31.62 -73.66
C PRO A 1037 -26.27 33.08 -73.26
N LEU A 1038 -26.07 33.31 -71.95
CA LEU A 1038 -25.70 34.60 -71.38
C LEU A 1038 -24.20 34.61 -71.01
N PRO A 1039 -23.57 35.81 -70.90
CA PRO A 1039 -22.19 35.92 -70.43
C PRO A 1039 -21.98 35.26 -69.05
N LEU A 1040 -20.81 34.64 -68.84
CA LEU A 1040 -20.53 33.90 -67.60
C LEU A 1040 -20.63 34.77 -66.33
N ASN A 1041 -20.27 36.06 -66.41
CA ASN A 1041 -20.35 36.98 -65.27
C ASN A 1041 -21.78 37.30 -64.81
N GLN A 1042 -22.80 36.89 -65.57
CA GLN A 1042 -24.21 36.98 -65.18
C GLN A 1042 -24.72 35.68 -64.54
N ALA A 1043 -23.88 34.65 -64.44
CA ALA A 1043 -24.26 33.40 -63.81
C ALA A 1043 -24.65 33.64 -62.33
N PRO A 1044 -25.75 33.04 -61.85
CA PRO A 1044 -26.06 33.01 -60.43
C PRO A 1044 -24.90 32.41 -59.65
N ALA A 1045 -24.63 32.91 -58.44
CA ALA A 1045 -23.54 32.41 -57.62
C ALA A 1045 -23.66 30.89 -57.36
N PHE A 1046 -22.50 30.23 -57.30
CA PHE A 1046 -22.42 28.89 -56.74
C PHE A 1046 -22.49 29.00 -55.23
N ASP A 1047 -23.48 28.36 -54.62
CA ASP A 1047 -23.78 28.56 -53.19
C ASP A 1047 -22.64 28.02 -52.31
N GLY A 1048 -22.57 28.51 -51.06
CA GLY A 1048 -21.63 28.01 -50.07
C GLY A 1048 -21.76 26.50 -49.84
N PRO A 1049 -20.73 25.84 -49.27
CA PRO A 1049 -20.78 24.41 -48.95
C PRO A 1049 -22.01 24.06 -48.13
N GLY A 1050 -22.84 23.18 -48.67
CA GLY A 1050 -23.75 22.41 -47.85
C GLY A 1050 -25.21 22.80 -47.73
N GLY A 1051 -25.70 23.71 -48.58
CA GLY A 1051 -27.12 24.06 -48.63
C GLY A 1051 -27.31 25.53 -48.39
#